data_AF-A0A2D5MP88-F1
#
_entry.id   AF-A0A2D5MP88-F1
#
_cell.length_a   1.000
_cell.length_b   1.000
_cell.length_c   1.000
_cell.angle_alpha   90.00
_cell.angle_beta   90.00
_cell.angle_gamma   90.00
#
_symmetry.space_group_name_H-M   'P 1'
#
loop_
_entity.id
_entity.type
_entity.pdbx_description
1 polymer ?
#
loop_
_entity_poly.entity_id
_entity_poly.type
_entity_poly.pdbx_seq_one_letter_code
_entity_poly.pdbx_strand_id
1 'polypeptide(L)'
;MSVLKSVVDVNNGNSGWTAQNVMDAFETALGNLGLNAGSTISGVPQVCMAPDGSTTTLRGNLSALRDANNADQGETSWGSTKTHYYKVTEVGTDYKLEKKVGSGYAPYYASMVDQTTDELIYARHGFKTGDPVRYLPGETDAQYSLGTNLAPDTLVYIINVSRDRFKVATSAVNATNGTAIDIDGVASTNAQFDVVWQQEAQQASDYINPTIDIYHGDNIQFENIAGNTTNITVCRDVDSFDNDQRIVYNDPTYGSTPDNEISISYRTNTTNVSCVPGSNLIWDTQSYPQSESEPLYPASLLNPSWTAEHPGAEGIRKYIYCSETTATAKGVINLLPGNVNADLPSQVNSDPYYKYTVPASGGRSELKLRVWRGGYNDNYIKNITIHNIATGWSDDEEFTIPGELVGGTATTGDIRFGVTTPESSSNAYDGTASIKTTTIGGGSDFYQKHNLGRFAILNVENDATKKYSNTFYSFYLEGDAGTTWKLYMQVGNGWEFLNYGGTSSPALTPSSSWGRFSGYEGLDNSNNRYISNSYVTSLTLSTNSTPTAYPMQIKTFRAQSPQDTDFAVIQFTQTINEKVEPFATFNFHVGDGYGNGVFDLDEVFLGAITQYEPSTSQYITIRTTVPGYSRQYYSSYAFSNEPVDANSQARNAYYGYMRGYNSFNYVTDNYYNNIRQDTGNATTVYYRNSTYDKYNNVSMDSGADYYKPIKTIPVSQRMIPCPYYIPDDFVLLQVVTTPGLTEFRPGDTVTVSGSEIYEVVSAGYATQQLGLDGVTNNSSEGMLFLARTT
;
A
#
# COMPACT_ATOMS: atom_id res chain seq x y z
N MET A 1 4.24 -38.96 14.36
CA MET A 1 3.20 -38.58 15.34
C MET A 1 1.89 -38.53 14.58
N SER A 2 0.73 -38.59 15.25
CA SER A 2 -0.53 -38.34 14.53
C SER A 2 -0.63 -36.86 14.16
N VAL A 3 -1.10 -36.55 12.95
CA VAL A 3 -1.44 -35.17 12.59
C VAL A 3 -2.66 -34.71 13.39
N LEU A 4 -2.74 -33.40 13.66
CA LEU A 4 -3.97 -32.81 14.18
C LEU A 4 -4.96 -32.62 13.01
N LYS A 5 -6.10 -33.30 13.08
CA LYS A 5 -7.17 -33.20 12.09
C LYS A 5 -8.30 -32.31 12.59
N SER A 6 -8.76 -31.39 11.75
CA SER A 6 -9.99 -30.63 11.98
C SER A 6 -10.88 -30.66 10.74
N VAL A 7 -12.20 -30.66 10.96
CA VAL A 7 -13.23 -30.64 9.92
C VAL A 7 -14.15 -29.46 10.21
N VAL A 8 -14.28 -28.56 9.24
CA VAL A 8 -15.20 -27.42 9.29
C VAL A 8 -16.26 -27.62 8.23
N ASP A 9 -17.52 -27.70 8.67
CA ASP A 9 -18.66 -27.81 7.79
C ASP A 9 -19.01 -26.46 7.17
N VAL A 10 -19.15 -26.41 5.84
CA VAL A 10 -19.68 -25.24 5.16
C VAL A 10 -21.19 -25.23 5.28
N ASN A 11 -21.78 -24.08 5.63
CA ASN A 11 -23.23 -23.93 5.81
C ASN A 11 -23.84 -24.95 6.80
N ASN A 12 -23.12 -25.24 7.89
CA ASN A 12 -23.51 -26.25 8.89
C ASN A 12 -23.76 -27.64 8.28
N GLY A 13 -23.05 -27.98 7.21
CA GLY A 13 -23.13 -29.28 6.53
C GLY A 13 -24.33 -29.39 5.58
N ASN A 14 -25.06 -28.30 5.36
CA ASN A 14 -26.19 -28.28 4.43
C ASN A 14 -25.74 -27.96 3.00
N SER A 15 -26.49 -28.46 2.03
CA SER A 15 -26.44 -27.97 0.65
C SER A 15 -26.97 -26.53 0.54
N GLY A 16 -26.90 -25.94 -0.65
CA GLY A 16 -27.33 -24.56 -0.91
C GLY A 16 -26.40 -23.50 -0.31
N TRP A 17 -25.14 -23.85 -0.03
CA TRP A 17 -24.16 -22.92 0.50
C TRP A 17 -23.86 -21.77 -0.47
N THR A 18 -23.44 -20.64 0.11
CA THR A 18 -23.12 -19.39 -0.60
C THR A 18 -21.64 -19.04 -0.47
N ALA A 19 -21.19 -18.01 -1.19
CA ALA A 19 -19.80 -17.51 -1.09
C ALA A 19 -19.44 -17.12 0.35
N GLN A 20 -20.37 -16.47 1.06
CA GLN A 20 -20.23 -16.13 2.47
C GLN A 20 -20.00 -17.37 3.33
N ASN A 21 -20.82 -18.42 3.16
CA ASN A 21 -20.66 -19.64 3.96
C ASN A 21 -19.29 -20.30 3.75
N VAL A 22 -18.78 -20.30 2.51
CA VAL A 22 -17.47 -20.87 2.20
C VAL A 22 -16.35 -20.05 2.84
N MET A 23 -16.40 -18.71 2.73
CA MET A 23 -15.39 -17.83 3.32
C MET A 23 -15.40 -17.87 4.85
N ASP A 24 -16.57 -17.93 5.50
CA ASP A 24 -16.68 -18.05 6.96
C ASP A 24 -16.11 -19.38 7.49
N ALA A 25 -16.40 -20.48 6.79
CA ALA A 25 -15.82 -21.79 7.10
C ALA A 25 -14.30 -21.81 6.86
N PHE A 26 -13.84 -21.12 5.80
CA PHE A 26 -12.40 -21.05 5.49
C PHE A 26 -11.64 -20.21 6.51
N GLU A 27 -12.20 -19.08 6.95
CA GLU A 27 -11.69 -18.31 8.09
C GLU A 27 -11.53 -19.18 9.33
N THR A 28 -12.59 -19.92 9.69
CA THR A 28 -12.57 -20.84 10.84
C THR A 28 -11.48 -21.90 10.69
N ALA A 29 -11.31 -22.46 9.49
CA ALA A 29 -10.26 -23.46 9.23
C ALA A 29 -8.85 -22.87 9.38
N LEU A 30 -8.61 -21.65 8.87
CA LEU A 30 -7.33 -20.95 8.99
C LEU A 30 -7.05 -20.50 10.44
N GLY A 31 -8.08 -20.06 11.17
CA GLY A 31 -7.99 -19.72 12.58
C GLY A 31 -7.65 -20.92 13.46
N ASN A 32 -8.24 -22.09 13.18
CA ASN A 32 -7.88 -23.35 13.84
C ASN A 32 -6.40 -23.76 13.60
N LEU A 33 -5.84 -23.37 12.45
CA LEU A 33 -4.44 -23.58 12.12
C LEU A 33 -3.52 -22.50 12.71
N GLY A 34 -4.06 -21.36 13.12
CA GLY A 34 -3.29 -20.22 13.63
C GLY A 34 -2.46 -19.53 12.54
N LEU A 35 -2.94 -19.53 11.29
CA LEU A 35 -2.18 -18.98 10.15
C LEU A 35 -2.30 -17.46 9.99
N ASN A 36 -3.30 -16.81 10.60
CA ASN A 36 -3.41 -15.36 10.50
C ASN A 36 -2.66 -14.67 11.66
N ALA A 37 -1.83 -13.71 11.31
CA ALA A 37 -1.00 -12.97 12.25
C ALA A 37 -1.74 -11.75 12.85
N GLY A 38 -1.24 -11.30 14.00
CA GLY A 38 -1.74 -10.10 14.68
C GLY A 38 -2.99 -10.33 15.54
N SER A 39 -3.60 -9.23 15.96
CA SER A 39 -4.80 -9.21 16.80
C SER A 39 -5.94 -8.49 16.09
N THR A 40 -7.18 -8.91 16.34
CA THR A 40 -8.37 -8.23 15.80
C THR A 40 -8.52 -6.82 16.36
N ILE A 41 -8.70 -5.85 15.46
CA ILE A 41 -8.97 -4.44 15.72
C ILE A 41 -10.28 -4.07 15.03
N SER A 42 -11.27 -3.66 15.81
CA SER A 42 -12.61 -3.30 15.30
C SER A 42 -12.81 -1.80 15.19
N GLY A 43 -13.71 -1.40 14.28
CA GLY A 43 -14.08 0.00 14.09
C GLY A 43 -12.90 0.81 13.55
N VAL A 44 -12.18 0.26 12.57
CA VAL A 44 -11.07 0.94 11.90
C VAL A 44 -11.64 1.75 10.73
N PRO A 45 -11.59 3.09 10.74
CA PRO A 45 -11.97 3.89 9.60
C PRO A 45 -11.23 3.47 8.33
N GLN A 46 -11.98 3.19 7.28
CA GLN A 46 -11.49 2.61 6.04
C GLN A 46 -11.57 3.62 4.89
N VAL A 47 -12.68 4.36 4.75
CA VAL A 47 -12.88 5.32 3.67
C VAL A 47 -13.89 6.41 4.05
N CYS A 48 -13.67 7.63 3.54
CA CYS A 48 -14.67 8.70 3.55
C CYS A 48 -15.54 8.62 2.28
N MET A 49 -16.86 8.65 2.43
CA MET A 49 -17.79 8.69 1.30
C MET A 49 -18.41 10.06 1.12
N ALA A 50 -18.64 10.44 -0.13
CA ALA A 50 -19.36 11.65 -0.47
C ALA A 50 -20.88 11.50 -0.21
N PRO A 51 -21.64 12.61 -0.13
CA PRO A 51 -23.09 12.63 0.04
C PRO A 51 -23.91 11.74 -0.90
N ASP A 52 -23.44 11.53 -2.13
CA ASP A 52 -24.08 10.66 -3.12
C ASP A 52 -23.71 9.16 -2.97
N GLY A 53 -22.91 8.82 -1.95
CA GLY A 53 -22.40 7.47 -1.70
C GLY A 53 -21.19 7.10 -2.55
N SER A 54 -20.67 8.01 -3.37
CA SER A 54 -19.46 7.76 -4.14
C SER A 54 -18.22 7.73 -3.22
N THR A 55 -17.26 6.89 -3.60
CA THR A 55 -15.94 6.81 -2.98
C THR A 55 -14.90 6.80 -4.06
N THR A 56 -13.68 7.19 -3.70
CA THR A 56 -12.54 7.10 -4.60
C THR A 56 -11.27 6.79 -3.83
N THR A 57 -10.22 6.50 -4.57
CA THR A 57 -8.90 6.21 -3.99
C THR A 57 -8.21 7.50 -3.55
N LEU A 58 -7.01 7.41 -2.96
CA LEU A 58 -6.24 8.55 -2.43
C LEU A 58 -6.20 9.83 -3.29
N ARG A 59 -6.22 9.71 -4.63
CA ARG A 59 -6.07 10.85 -5.56
C ARG A 59 -7.26 11.06 -6.50
N GLY A 60 -8.36 10.37 -6.27
CA GLY A 60 -9.54 10.57 -7.11
C GLY A 60 -10.29 11.85 -6.78
N ASN A 61 -11.13 12.28 -7.72
CA ASN A 61 -12.02 13.42 -7.53
C ASN A 61 -13.39 12.95 -7.03
N LEU A 62 -13.83 13.48 -5.90
CA LEU A 62 -15.17 13.36 -5.33
C LEU A 62 -15.86 14.71 -5.34
N SER A 63 -16.31 15.15 -6.52
CA SER A 63 -16.96 16.45 -6.68
C SER A 63 -18.21 16.62 -5.79
N ALA A 64 -18.88 15.53 -5.42
CA ALA A 64 -20.03 15.53 -4.53
C ALA A 64 -19.68 15.91 -3.08
N LEU A 65 -18.40 15.92 -2.67
CA LEU A 65 -18.03 16.39 -1.33
C LEU A 65 -18.27 17.88 -1.13
N ARG A 66 -18.36 18.68 -2.21
CA ARG A 66 -18.78 20.09 -2.11
C ARG A 66 -20.19 20.24 -1.53
N ASP A 67 -21.03 19.22 -1.74
CA ASP A 67 -22.42 19.21 -1.29
C ASP A 67 -22.48 19.03 0.24
N ALA A 68 -21.44 18.47 0.86
CA ALA A 68 -21.29 18.37 2.31
C ALA A 68 -20.75 19.65 2.97
N ASN A 69 -20.30 20.61 2.16
CA ASN A 69 -19.62 21.83 2.57
C ASN A 69 -20.28 23.07 1.95
N ASN A 70 -21.61 23.18 1.94
CA ASN A 70 -22.36 24.41 1.60
C ASN A 70 -21.89 25.18 0.32
N ALA A 71 -21.27 24.50 -0.65
CA ALA A 71 -20.52 25.11 -1.76
C ALA A 71 -19.47 26.17 -1.38
N ASP A 72 -18.88 26.05 -0.20
CA ASP A 72 -17.73 26.82 0.20
C ASP A 72 -16.56 26.53 -0.75
N GLN A 73 -16.38 27.46 -1.67
CA GLN A 73 -15.12 27.64 -2.33
C GLN A 73 -14.21 28.20 -1.24
N GLY A 74 -13.20 27.42 -0.85
CA GLY A 74 -12.21 27.93 0.09
C GLY A 74 -11.68 29.27 -0.42
N GLU A 75 -11.25 30.18 0.46
CA GLU A 75 -10.95 31.58 0.11
C GLU A 75 -10.40 31.74 -1.31
N THR A 76 -11.20 32.19 -2.29
CA THR A 76 -10.81 32.15 -3.72
C THR A 76 -9.82 33.23 -4.12
N SER A 77 -9.43 34.09 -3.17
CA SER A 77 -8.51 35.22 -3.34
C SER A 77 -7.04 34.79 -3.43
N TRP A 78 -6.76 33.67 -4.10
CA TRP A 78 -5.40 33.14 -4.24
C TRP A 78 -4.56 33.85 -5.34
N GLY A 79 -4.78 35.15 -5.59
CA GLY A 79 -3.87 36.07 -6.32
C GLY A 79 -3.22 35.57 -7.62
N SER A 80 -2.30 36.35 -8.17
CA SER A 80 -1.30 35.86 -9.13
C SER A 80 -0.14 35.21 -8.38
N THR A 81 0.63 34.33 -9.05
CA THR A 81 1.90 33.78 -8.54
C THR A 81 2.77 34.89 -7.94
N LYS A 82 3.21 34.71 -6.68
CA LYS A 82 4.09 35.67 -6.00
C LYS A 82 5.52 35.16 -6.01
N THR A 83 6.49 36.05 -6.25
CA THR A 83 7.92 35.72 -6.12
C THR A 83 8.45 36.22 -4.78
N HIS A 84 9.03 35.32 -3.98
CA HIS A 84 9.66 35.60 -2.70
C HIS A 84 11.18 35.66 -2.90
N TYR A 85 11.76 36.82 -2.65
CA TYR A 85 13.18 37.06 -2.90
C TYR A 85 13.97 36.88 -1.61
N TYR A 86 15.15 36.26 -1.68
CA TYR A 86 16.05 36.05 -0.56
C TYR A 86 17.49 36.39 -0.97
N LYS A 87 18.13 37.30 -0.25
CA LYS A 87 19.57 37.55 -0.37
C LYS A 87 20.32 36.55 0.51
N VAL A 88 21.25 35.82 -0.09
CA VAL A 88 22.03 34.77 0.57
C VAL A 88 23.43 35.30 0.85
N THR A 89 23.85 35.30 2.11
CA THR A 89 25.20 35.70 2.55
C THR A 89 25.83 34.56 3.37
N GLU A 90 27.06 34.20 3.10
CA GLU A 90 27.79 33.24 3.94
C GLU A 90 28.27 33.90 5.24
N VAL A 91 28.01 33.24 6.37
CA VAL A 91 28.46 33.69 7.68
C VAL A 91 29.13 32.50 8.38
N GLY A 92 30.46 32.46 8.32
CA GLY A 92 31.22 31.30 8.80
C GLY A 92 30.96 30.08 7.91
N THR A 93 30.36 29.03 8.49
CA THR A 93 30.00 27.79 7.79
C THR A 93 28.50 27.68 7.51
N ASP A 94 27.74 28.76 7.70
CA ASP A 94 26.28 28.77 7.54
C ASP A 94 25.83 29.79 6.50
N TYR A 95 24.56 29.71 6.08
CA TYR A 95 23.92 30.73 5.26
C TYR A 95 23.06 31.67 6.11
N LYS A 96 23.24 32.97 5.89
CA LYS A 96 22.31 34.01 6.30
C LYS A 96 21.35 34.32 5.15
N LEU A 97 20.04 34.19 5.37
CA LEU A 97 19.03 34.53 4.37
C LEU A 97 18.16 35.71 4.79
N GLU A 98 18.13 36.74 3.95
CA GLU A 98 17.39 37.99 4.19
C GLU A 98 16.24 38.09 3.18
N LYS A 99 14.98 38.08 3.66
CA LYS A 99 13.78 38.12 2.79
C LYS A 99 13.59 39.53 2.23
N LYS A 100 13.39 39.63 0.92
CA LYS A 100 13.06 40.83 0.18
C LYS A 100 11.59 40.79 -0.25
N VAL A 101 10.82 41.76 0.22
CA VAL A 101 9.40 41.90 -0.10
C VAL A 101 9.28 42.83 -1.31
N GLY A 102 9.05 42.25 -2.48
CA GLY A 102 8.82 42.96 -3.74
C GLY A 102 10.05 43.06 -4.66
N SER A 103 9.83 42.82 -5.95
CA SER A 103 10.74 43.21 -7.03
C SER A 103 10.21 44.46 -7.70
N GLY A 104 10.74 45.61 -7.29
CA GLY A 104 10.24 46.91 -7.72
C GLY A 104 9.01 47.32 -6.91
N TYR A 105 9.04 48.57 -6.44
CA TYR A 105 7.95 49.38 -5.90
C TYR A 105 6.63 48.64 -5.61
N ALA A 106 6.31 48.42 -4.34
CA ALA A 106 4.94 48.06 -3.98
C ALA A 106 4.11 49.35 -4.03
N PRO A 107 3.18 49.53 -4.98
CA PRO A 107 2.37 50.73 -5.00
C PRO A 107 1.46 50.73 -3.75
N TYR A 108 1.47 51.84 -3.03
CA TYR A 108 0.64 52.09 -1.85
C TYR A 108 -0.58 52.91 -2.28
N TYR A 109 -1.76 52.40 -1.95
CA TYR A 109 -3.04 53.02 -2.25
C TYR A 109 -3.83 53.25 -0.96
N ALA A 110 -4.71 54.25 -0.95
CA ALA A 110 -5.64 54.48 0.17
C ALA A 110 -6.40 53.21 0.61
N SER A 111 -6.66 52.29 -0.32
CA SER A 111 -7.35 51.01 -0.07
C SER A 111 -6.49 49.93 0.59
N MET A 112 -5.21 50.16 0.83
CA MET A 112 -4.30 49.20 1.49
C MET A 112 -4.22 49.38 3.00
N VAL A 113 -4.95 50.34 3.56
CA VAL A 113 -5.01 50.59 5.00
C VAL A 113 -6.46 50.64 5.41
N ASP A 114 -6.81 49.86 6.41
CA ASP A 114 -8.07 50.00 7.12
C ASP A 114 -7.79 50.74 8.44
N GLN A 115 -8.00 52.06 8.41
CA GLN A 115 -7.81 52.92 9.58
C GLN A 115 -8.79 52.62 10.73
N THR A 116 -9.88 51.86 10.47
CA THR A 116 -10.81 51.49 11.54
C THR A 116 -10.31 50.31 12.36
N THR A 117 -9.43 49.50 11.76
CA THR A 117 -8.88 48.28 12.36
C THR A 117 -7.37 48.32 12.53
N ASP A 118 -6.69 49.38 12.10
CA ASP A 118 -5.23 49.53 12.04
C ASP A 118 -4.54 48.43 11.21
N GLU A 119 -5.21 47.97 10.15
CA GLU A 119 -4.75 46.86 9.33
C GLU A 119 -4.16 47.36 8.01
N LEU A 120 -2.96 46.87 7.71
CA LEU A 120 -2.33 46.97 6.40
C LEU A 120 -2.71 45.75 5.57
N ILE A 121 -3.25 46.01 4.37
CA ILE A 121 -3.70 44.99 3.42
C ILE A 121 -2.57 44.75 2.43
N TYR A 122 -1.90 43.61 2.57
CA TYR A 122 -0.90 43.15 1.62
C TYR A 122 -1.06 41.64 1.43
N ALA A 123 -1.57 41.26 0.25
CA ALA A 123 -1.88 39.88 -0.03
C ALA A 123 -0.65 38.97 0.10
N ARG A 124 -0.82 37.86 0.84
CA ARG A 124 0.19 36.82 1.08
C ARG A 124 1.51 37.40 1.56
N HIS A 125 1.45 38.29 2.54
CA HIS A 125 2.64 38.96 3.04
C HIS A 125 3.66 37.97 3.62
N GLY A 126 3.18 36.85 4.18
CA GLY A 126 4.04 35.78 4.69
C GLY A 126 4.90 36.25 5.85
N PHE A 127 4.35 37.16 6.67
CA PHE A 127 4.94 37.62 7.92
C PHE A 127 4.28 36.87 9.09
N LYS A 128 5.04 36.62 10.14
CA LYS A 128 4.57 36.08 11.42
C LYS A 128 4.45 37.20 12.44
N THR A 129 3.59 37.00 13.44
CA THR A 129 3.54 37.92 14.58
C THR A 129 4.91 37.95 15.26
N GLY A 130 5.45 39.16 15.45
CA GLY A 130 6.80 39.38 15.99
C GLY A 130 7.88 39.60 14.94
N ASP A 131 7.60 39.43 13.64
CA ASP A 131 8.59 39.68 12.60
C ASP A 131 9.00 41.17 12.62
N PRO A 132 10.31 41.49 12.69
CA PRO A 132 10.77 42.86 12.60
C PRO A 132 10.71 43.37 11.15
N VAL A 133 10.12 44.54 10.95
CA VAL A 133 10.08 45.25 9.66
C VAL A 133 10.45 46.71 9.86
N ARG A 134 11.12 47.31 8.88
CA ARG A 134 11.44 48.74 8.89
C ARG A 134 10.40 49.49 8.07
N TYR A 135 9.78 50.50 8.68
CA TYR A 135 8.85 51.37 7.98
C TYR A 135 9.61 52.46 7.22
N LEU A 136 9.38 52.59 5.92
CA LEU A 136 9.93 53.67 5.11
C LEU A 136 8.79 54.31 4.29
N PRO A 137 8.59 55.63 4.37
CA PRO A 137 7.63 56.32 3.52
C PRO A 137 8.14 56.23 2.09
N GLY A 138 7.20 55.96 1.19
CA GLY A 138 7.51 55.65 -0.20
C GLY A 138 8.20 56.74 -1.02
N GLU A 139 7.94 57.99 -0.67
CA GLU A 139 8.61 59.15 -1.24
C GLU A 139 8.87 60.17 -0.11
N THR A 140 9.62 61.23 -0.41
CA THR A 140 9.94 62.31 0.55
C THR A 140 8.74 63.20 0.93
N ASP A 141 7.57 62.99 0.31
CA ASP A 141 6.38 63.80 0.56
C ASP A 141 5.56 63.25 1.75
N ALA A 142 5.21 64.13 2.69
CA ALA A 142 4.50 63.80 3.92
C ALA A 142 3.10 63.23 3.67
N GLN A 143 2.51 63.46 2.50
CA GLN A 143 1.21 62.91 2.11
C GLN A 143 1.20 61.38 1.93
N TYR A 144 2.37 60.73 1.96
CA TYR A 144 2.52 59.28 1.77
C TYR A 144 2.84 58.51 3.07
N SER A 145 2.76 59.19 4.21
CA SER A 145 2.94 58.58 5.54
C SER A 145 1.71 57.79 6.01
N LEU A 146 1.92 56.76 6.84
CA LEU A 146 0.88 56.04 7.58
C LEU A 146 0.43 56.83 8.83
N GLY A 147 0.35 58.16 8.70
CA GLY A 147 0.03 59.08 9.78
C GLY A 147 1.23 59.60 10.55
N THR A 148 0.99 60.13 11.76
CA THR A 148 1.99 60.74 12.64
C THR A 148 2.50 59.80 13.72
N ASN A 149 1.77 58.72 14.00
CA ASN A 149 2.12 57.74 15.03
C ASN A 149 3.23 56.76 14.61
N LEU A 150 3.57 56.71 13.31
CA LEU A 150 4.61 55.86 12.76
C LEU A 150 5.69 56.69 12.06
N ALA A 151 6.83 56.86 12.71
CA ALA A 151 7.94 57.64 12.17
C ALA A 151 8.67 56.89 11.03
N PRO A 152 9.02 57.57 9.92
CA PRO A 152 9.91 57.03 8.89
C PRO A 152 11.19 56.42 9.45
N ASP A 153 11.70 55.40 8.76
CA ASP A 153 12.94 54.69 9.09
C ASP A 153 12.95 54.01 10.47
N THR A 154 11.77 53.69 11.00
CA THR A 154 11.62 53.08 12.32
C THR A 154 11.42 51.56 12.22
N LEU A 155 12.05 50.83 13.13
CA LEU A 155 11.83 49.40 13.32
C LEU A 155 10.49 49.16 14.02
N VAL A 156 9.63 48.37 13.41
CA VAL A 156 8.34 47.93 13.97
C VAL A 156 8.21 46.41 13.86
N TYR A 157 7.21 45.85 14.53
CA TYR A 157 7.01 44.41 14.64
C TYR A 157 5.62 44.04 14.14
N ILE A 158 5.55 43.00 13.33
CA ILE A 158 4.30 42.57 12.70
C ILE A 158 3.34 41.97 13.73
N ILE A 159 2.06 42.31 13.65
CA ILE A 159 0.96 41.54 14.22
C ILE A 159 0.24 40.88 13.06
N ASN A 160 0.39 39.57 12.91
CA ASN A 160 -0.30 38.84 11.86
C ASN A 160 -1.80 38.76 12.20
N VAL A 161 -2.65 39.27 11.31
CA VAL A 161 -4.12 39.23 11.48
C VAL A 161 -4.70 38.11 10.61
N SER A 162 -4.29 38.06 9.35
CA SER A 162 -4.63 37.00 8.40
C SER A 162 -3.55 36.90 7.32
N ARG A 163 -3.66 35.97 6.38
CA ARG A 163 -2.71 35.82 5.26
C ARG A 163 -2.42 37.12 4.50
N ASP A 164 -3.42 38.00 4.41
CA ASP A 164 -3.41 39.19 3.56
C ASP A 164 -3.43 40.49 4.36
N ARG A 165 -3.45 40.40 5.70
CA ARG A 165 -3.63 41.55 6.60
C ARG A 165 -2.72 41.45 7.80
N PHE A 166 -2.07 42.56 8.12
CA PHE A 166 -1.21 42.65 9.29
C PHE A 166 -1.29 44.03 9.91
N LYS A 167 -0.96 44.13 11.20
CA LYS A 167 -0.74 45.40 11.90
C LYS A 167 0.74 45.55 12.24
N VAL A 168 1.13 46.72 12.71
CA VAL A 168 2.50 46.99 13.18
C VAL A 168 2.49 47.41 14.64
N ALA A 169 3.53 47.04 15.38
CA ALA A 169 3.69 47.31 16.81
C ALA A 169 5.08 47.92 17.08
N THR A 170 5.22 48.67 18.16
CA THR A 170 6.49 49.31 18.56
C THR A 170 7.52 48.35 19.14
N SER A 171 7.13 47.13 19.51
CA SER A 171 8.02 46.10 20.06
C SER A 171 7.49 44.68 19.79
N ALA A 172 8.36 43.67 19.83
CA ALA A 172 7.96 42.26 19.71
C ALA A 172 6.97 41.80 20.80
N VAL A 173 7.12 42.35 22.02
CA VAL A 173 6.20 42.09 23.14
C VAL A 173 4.81 42.66 22.83
N ASN A 174 4.75 43.89 22.31
CA ASN A 174 3.49 44.51 21.90
C ASN A 174 2.85 43.75 20.73
N ALA A 175 3.64 43.27 19.78
CA ALA A 175 3.15 42.43 18.70
C ALA A 175 2.51 41.13 19.22
N THR A 176 3.20 40.43 20.13
CA THR A 176 2.71 39.19 20.75
C THR A 176 1.42 39.41 21.56
N ASN A 177 1.33 40.57 22.24
CA ASN A 177 0.16 40.97 23.02
C ASN A 177 -0.98 41.58 22.17
N GLY A 178 -0.82 41.66 20.83
CA GLY A 178 -1.80 42.26 19.94
C GLY A 178 -1.98 43.78 20.10
N THR A 179 -1.02 44.47 20.71
CA THR A 179 -1.03 45.93 20.90
C THR A 179 -0.45 46.64 19.67
N ALA A 180 -1.31 47.07 18.75
CA ALA A 180 -0.93 47.74 17.51
C ALA A 180 -0.62 49.23 17.69
N ILE A 181 0.14 49.81 16.77
CA ILE A 181 0.25 51.24 16.53
C ILE A 181 -1.02 51.69 15.81
N ASP A 182 -1.64 52.76 16.31
CA ASP A 182 -2.80 53.42 15.72
C ASP A 182 -2.39 54.13 14.41
N ILE A 183 -3.00 53.76 13.28
CA ILE A 183 -2.67 54.29 11.95
C ILE A 183 -3.57 55.50 11.65
N ASP A 184 -3.03 56.70 11.83
CA ASP A 184 -3.78 57.96 11.78
C ASP A 184 -3.69 58.70 10.42
N GLY A 185 -3.16 58.07 9.37
CA GLY A 185 -3.05 58.65 8.03
C GLY A 185 -3.07 57.64 6.88
N VAL A 186 -3.60 58.07 5.72
CA VAL A 186 -3.59 57.32 4.45
C VAL A 186 -3.22 58.25 3.29
N ALA A 187 -2.51 57.73 2.29
CA ALA A 187 -2.20 58.51 1.09
C ALA A 187 -3.47 58.81 0.29
N SER A 188 -3.60 60.06 -0.15
CA SER A 188 -4.74 60.53 -0.97
C SER A 188 -4.55 60.29 -2.48
N THR A 189 -3.35 59.88 -2.91
CA THR A 189 -3.00 59.57 -4.31
C THR A 189 -2.07 58.35 -4.38
N ASN A 190 -1.90 57.77 -5.59
CA ASN A 190 -0.99 56.64 -5.82
C ASN A 190 0.44 57.00 -5.38
N ALA A 191 0.89 56.44 -4.27
CA ALA A 191 2.27 56.56 -3.78
C ALA A 191 3.03 55.28 -4.08
N GLN A 192 4.35 55.33 -4.19
CA GLN A 192 5.19 54.13 -4.33
C GLN A 192 5.89 53.86 -3.01
N PHE A 193 5.64 52.75 -2.29
CA PHE A 193 6.45 52.38 -1.13
C PHE A 193 7.77 51.74 -1.58
N ASP A 194 8.88 52.26 -1.08
CA ASP A 194 10.12 51.51 -0.99
C ASP A 194 10.07 50.63 0.28
N VAL A 195 9.60 49.39 0.13
CA VAL A 195 9.73 48.38 1.19
C VAL A 195 11.19 47.92 1.19
N VAL A 196 12.03 48.67 1.90
CA VAL A 196 13.48 48.55 1.92
C VAL A 196 13.91 47.88 3.23
N TRP A 197 14.25 46.60 3.09
CA TRP A 197 15.12 45.73 3.91
C TRP A 197 14.68 45.40 5.37
N GLN A 198 14.55 44.10 5.64
CA GLN A 198 14.86 43.55 6.97
C GLN A 198 16.34 43.89 7.25
N GLN A 199 16.61 44.71 8.26
CA GLN A 199 17.93 45.33 8.45
C GLN A 199 19.02 44.29 8.73
N GLU A 200 20.19 44.47 8.10
CA GLU A 200 21.47 43.78 8.34
C GLU A 200 21.96 43.79 9.81
N ALA A 201 21.29 44.50 10.74
CA ALA A 201 21.86 44.94 12.02
C ALA A 201 21.14 44.48 13.32
N GLN A 202 20.22 43.51 13.31
CA GLN A 202 19.80 42.83 14.57
C GLN A 202 19.99 41.30 14.55
N GLN A 203 20.57 40.84 15.68
CA GLN A 203 20.98 39.51 16.17
C GLN A 203 21.07 38.34 15.17
N ALA A 204 22.30 37.83 15.09
CA ALA A 204 22.83 36.91 14.09
C ALA A 204 22.36 35.44 14.20
N SER A 205 21.33 35.09 14.99
CA SER A 205 20.87 33.70 15.12
C SER A 205 19.65 33.36 14.28
N ASP A 206 18.71 34.30 14.14
CA ASP A 206 17.37 33.99 13.61
C ASP A 206 17.33 33.92 12.07
N TYR A 207 18.40 34.40 11.43
CA TYR A 207 18.58 34.42 9.97
C TYR A 207 19.63 33.44 9.50
N ILE A 208 20.22 32.66 10.41
CA ILE A 208 21.17 31.61 10.07
C ILE A 208 20.39 30.35 9.79
N ASN A 209 20.52 29.84 8.58
CA ASN A 209 19.84 28.64 8.11
C ASN A 209 18.32 28.65 8.41
N PRO A 210 17.59 29.76 8.19
CA PRO A 210 16.19 29.89 8.57
C PRO A 210 15.32 28.90 7.79
N THR A 211 14.21 28.50 8.42
CA THR A 211 13.12 27.81 7.73
C THR A 211 12.32 28.81 6.88
N ILE A 212 12.13 28.50 5.60
CA ILE A 212 11.32 29.28 4.67
C ILE A 212 9.95 28.64 4.54
N ASP A 213 8.88 29.36 4.90
CA ASP A 213 7.50 28.95 4.62
C ASP A 213 7.01 29.67 3.36
N ILE A 214 6.57 28.93 2.35
CA ILE A 214 6.05 29.46 1.09
C ILE A 214 4.88 28.60 0.60
N TYR A 215 3.94 29.19 -0.13
CA TYR A 215 2.81 28.46 -0.69
C TYR A 215 3.19 27.73 -1.99
N HIS A 216 2.61 26.55 -2.16
CA HIS A 216 2.58 25.87 -3.45
C HIS A 216 1.98 26.78 -4.54
N GLY A 217 2.66 26.93 -5.66
CA GLY A 217 2.29 27.83 -6.76
C GLY A 217 2.96 29.21 -6.75
N ASP A 218 3.78 29.51 -5.73
CA ASP A 218 4.63 30.71 -5.68
C ASP A 218 6.07 30.41 -6.18
N ASN A 219 6.87 31.45 -6.41
CA ASN A 219 8.29 31.33 -6.76
C ASN A 219 9.18 31.74 -5.58
N ILE A 220 10.33 31.09 -5.45
CA ILE A 220 11.44 31.53 -4.60
C ILE A 220 12.58 32.00 -5.49
N GLN A 221 13.18 33.16 -5.20
CA GLN A 221 14.42 33.58 -5.81
C GLN A 221 15.52 33.76 -4.75
N PHE A 222 16.60 33.01 -4.87
CA PHE A 222 17.82 33.17 -4.08
C PHE A 222 18.85 34.00 -4.86
N GLU A 223 19.21 35.17 -4.34
CA GLU A 223 20.33 35.98 -4.82
C GLU A 223 21.58 35.60 -4.05
N ASN A 224 22.47 34.84 -4.69
CA ASN A 224 23.76 34.48 -4.09
C ASN A 224 24.71 35.66 -4.27
N ILE A 225 25.09 36.35 -3.19
CA ILE A 225 25.93 37.56 -3.35
C ILE A 225 27.32 37.20 -3.86
N ALA A 226 27.95 38.11 -4.59
CA ALA A 226 29.29 37.90 -5.18
C ALA A 226 30.41 37.62 -4.16
N GLY A 227 30.18 37.92 -2.88
CA GLY A 227 31.14 37.68 -1.79
C GLY A 227 31.13 36.27 -1.20
N ASN A 228 30.17 35.41 -1.56
CA ASN A 228 30.10 34.03 -1.08
C ASN A 228 31.14 33.15 -1.78
N THR A 229 31.50 32.03 -1.14
CA THR A 229 32.50 31.08 -1.63
C THR A 229 31.90 29.79 -2.17
N THR A 230 30.63 29.52 -1.88
CA THR A 230 29.94 28.29 -2.27
C THR A 230 28.70 28.57 -3.12
N ASN A 231 28.33 27.56 -3.89
CA ASN A 231 27.11 27.55 -4.67
C ASN A 231 25.93 27.19 -3.79
N ILE A 232 24.82 27.93 -3.90
CA ILE A 232 23.55 27.56 -3.30
C ILE A 232 22.70 26.79 -4.30
N THR A 233 22.05 25.72 -3.84
CA THR A 233 21.07 24.94 -4.59
C THR A 233 19.89 24.53 -3.73
N VAL A 234 18.90 23.87 -4.33
CA VAL A 234 17.75 23.30 -3.65
C VAL A 234 17.72 21.79 -3.88
N CYS A 235 17.52 21.02 -2.83
CA CYS A 235 17.37 19.57 -2.86
C CYS A 235 16.02 19.16 -2.27
N ARG A 236 15.51 17.99 -2.69
CA ARG A 236 14.28 17.38 -2.18
C ARG A 236 14.56 16.07 -1.45
N ASP A 237 13.73 15.71 -0.49
CA ASP A 237 13.71 14.40 0.19
C ASP A 237 15.05 14.00 0.85
N VAL A 238 15.92 14.98 1.12
CA VAL A 238 17.24 14.80 1.75
C VAL A 238 17.52 15.89 2.78
N ASP A 239 18.49 15.61 3.66
CA ASP A 239 18.93 16.52 4.74
C ASP A 239 20.19 17.32 4.40
N SER A 240 20.85 17.03 3.29
CA SER A 240 22.07 17.69 2.83
C SER A 240 22.14 17.69 1.31
N PHE A 241 23.12 18.39 0.74
CA PHE A 241 23.36 18.34 -0.69
C PHE A 241 23.51 16.90 -1.18
N ASP A 242 22.67 16.56 -2.15
CA ASP A 242 22.73 15.30 -2.89
C ASP A 242 22.45 15.64 -4.36
N ASN A 243 23.40 15.28 -5.22
CA ASN A 243 23.34 15.54 -6.65
C ASN A 243 22.11 14.85 -7.30
N ASP A 244 21.73 13.70 -6.78
CA ASP A 244 20.67 12.84 -7.29
C ASP A 244 19.27 13.31 -6.88
N GLN A 245 19.20 14.19 -5.89
CA GLN A 245 17.96 14.72 -5.30
C GLN A 245 17.86 16.24 -5.45
N ARG A 246 18.65 16.82 -6.34
CA ARG A 246 18.62 18.24 -6.66
C ARG A 246 17.36 18.59 -7.46
N ILE A 247 16.78 19.74 -7.17
CA ILE A 247 15.68 20.32 -7.94
C ILE A 247 16.24 20.88 -9.26
N VAL A 248 15.73 20.42 -10.40
CA VAL A 248 16.18 20.84 -11.74
C VAL A 248 15.16 21.80 -12.38
N TYR A 249 15.65 22.83 -13.07
CA TYR A 249 14.84 23.85 -13.77
C TYR A 249 14.11 23.23 -14.96
N ASN A 250 12.88 23.71 -15.17
CA ASN A 250 11.96 23.30 -16.21
C ASN A 250 12.43 23.83 -17.58
N ASP A 251 12.96 22.96 -18.44
CA ASP A 251 13.08 23.27 -19.87
C ASP A 251 11.66 23.31 -20.45
N PRO A 252 11.18 24.43 -21.03
CA PRO A 252 9.87 24.49 -21.68
C PRO A 252 9.70 23.48 -22.83
N THR A 253 10.79 22.86 -23.30
CA THR A 253 10.79 21.76 -24.29
C THR A 253 10.39 20.42 -23.68
N TYR A 254 10.62 20.22 -22.37
CA TYR A 254 10.28 19.01 -21.62
C TYR A 254 9.20 19.32 -20.60
N GLY A 255 8.01 19.67 -21.09
CA GLY A 255 6.79 19.67 -20.29
C GLY A 255 6.44 18.25 -19.86
N SER A 256 7.18 17.70 -18.92
CA SER A 256 6.86 16.47 -18.18
C SER A 256 7.86 16.30 -17.05
N THR A 257 7.43 16.49 -15.81
CA THR A 257 7.78 15.53 -14.77
C THR A 257 7.39 14.14 -15.30
N PRO A 258 8.30 13.15 -15.37
CA PRO A 258 7.88 11.81 -15.70
C PRO A 258 6.93 11.34 -14.61
N ASP A 259 5.71 10.93 -14.99
CA ASP A 259 4.69 10.34 -14.10
C ASP A 259 5.20 9.08 -13.35
N ASN A 260 6.43 8.64 -13.66
CA ASN A 260 7.18 7.56 -13.05
C ASN A 260 8.47 8.10 -12.40
N GLU A 261 8.36 8.65 -11.18
CA GLU A 261 9.48 9.07 -10.32
C GLU A 261 10.51 7.96 -9.98
N ILE A 262 10.31 6.73 -10.48
CA ILE A 262 11.16 5.54 -10.27
C ILE A 262 12.22 5.38 -11.38
N SER A 263 12.13 6.12 -12.50
CA SER A 263 13.13 6.00 -13.58
C SER A 263 14.39 6.82 -13.28
N ILE A 264 15.39 6.15 -12.69
CA ILE A 264 16.76 6.64 -12.43
C ILE A 264 17.42 7.25 -13.69
N SER A 265 16.99 6.86 -14.89
CA SER A 265 17.60 7.23 -16.18
C SER A 265 17.45 8.69 -16.60
N TYR A 266 16.61 9.50 -15.93
CA TYR A 266 16.42 10.92 -16.29
C TYR A 266 17.24 11.91 -15.44
N ARG A 267 18.10 11.43 -14.54
CA ARG A 267 18.92 12.26 -13.62
C ARG A 267 20.13 12.95 -14.27
N THR A 268 20.32 12.85 -15.59
CA THR A 268 21.45 13.45 -16.30
C THR A 268 21.02 14.66 -17.11
N ASN A 269 20.66 15.78 -16.45
CA ASN A 269 20.66 17.08 -17.12
C ASN A 269 21.85 17.89 -16.59
N THR A 270 22.80 18.19 -17.48
CA THR A 270 24.12 18.77 -17.21
C THR A 270 24.11 20.29 -17.00
N THR A 271 22.94 20.93 -16.94
CA THR A 271 22.83 22.39 -16.83
C THR A 271 22.33 22.75 -15.42
N ASN A 272 23.31 22.90 -14.54
CA ASN A 272 23.23 23.05 -13.08
C ASN A 272 22.29 24.15 -12.56
N VAL A 273 21.38 23.82 -11.63
CA VAL A 273 20.52 24.73 -10.82
C VAL A 273 21.23 25.24 -9.57
N SER A 274 22.53 25.50 -9.70
CA SER A 274 23.32 26.05 -8.62
C SER A 274 23.61 27.47 -8.96
N CYS A 275 23.18 28.35 -8.06
CA CYS A 275 23.49 29.74 -8.19
C CYS A 275 24.91 29.94 -7.65
N VAL A 276 25.82 30.23 -8.58
CA VAL A 276 27.17 30.66 -8.26
C VAL A 276 27.12 32.04 -7.58
N PRO A 277 28.13 32.40 -6.78
CA PRO A 277 28.25 33.74 -6.22
C PRO A 277 28.09 34.83 -7.29
N GLY A 278 27.21 35.80 -7.03
CA GLY A 278 26.85 36.91 -7.94
C GLY A 278 25.68 36.66 -8.89
N SER A 279 24.99 35.51 -8.80
CA SER A 279 23.86 35.14 -9.67
C SER A 279 22.53 35.00 -8.89
N ASN A 280 21.46 34.63 -9.60
CA ASN A 280 20.16 34.31 -9.02
C ASN A 280 19.76 32.85 -9.33
N LEU A 281 19.21 32.16 -8.35
CA LEU A 281 18.48 30.89 -8.50
C LEU A 281 16.99 31.18 -8.34
N ILE A 282 16.16 30.78 -9.30
CA ILE A 282 14.70 30.84 -9.18
C ILE A 282 14.15 29.42 -9.14
N TRP A 283 13.32 29.13 -8.16
CA TRP A 283 12.56 27.89 -8.04
C TRP A 283 11.06 28.20 -8.07
N ASP A 284 10.38 27.66 -9.08
CA ASP A 284 8.93 27.67 -9.18
C ASP A 284 8.36 26.44 -8.45
N THR A 285 7.57 26.70 -7.41
CA THR A 285 7.05 25.64 -6.54
C THR A 285 5.80 24.96 -7.12
N GLN A 286 5.22 25.46 -8.20
CA GLN A 286 3.97 24.92 -8.77
C GLN A 286 4.10 23.48 -9.27
N SER A 287 5.32 23.02 -9.55
CA SER A 287 5.63 21.68 -10.06
C SER A 287 6.06 20.68 -8.98
N TYR A 288 5.94 21.04 -7.70
CA TYR A 288 6.46 20.26 -6.59
C TYR A 288 5.41 20.06 -5.50
N PRO A 289 5.14 18.83 -5.03
CA PRO A 289 4.16 18.59 -3.97
C PRO A 289 4.45 19.41 -2.70
N GLN A 290 3.40 19.78 -1.96
CA GLN A 290 3.57 20.43 -0.64
C GLN A 290 4.46 19.59 0.30
N SER A 291 5.09 20.25 1.27
CA SER A 291 5.92 19.56 2.26
C SER A 291 5.08 18.63 3.13
N GLU A 292 5.60 17.44 3.37
CA GLU A 292 4.96 16.37 4.13
C GLU A 292 5.98 15.71 5.04
N SER A 293 5.64 15.62 6.31
CA SER A 293 6.48 15.08 7.39
C SER A 293 5.93 13.80 8.00
N GLU A 294 4.73 13.39 7.60
CA GLU A 294 4.10 12.13 7.97
C GLU A 294 4.02 11.25 6.71
N PRO A 295 4.32 9.95 6.79
CA PRO A 295 4.16 9.06 5.64
C PRO A 295 2.69 9.02 5.20
N LEU A 296 2.48 8.79 3.90
CA LEU A 296 1.16 8.71 3.26
C LEU A 296 0.30 7.60 3.86
N TYR A 297 0.94 6.55 4.36
CA TYR A 297 0.31 5.45 5.09
C TYR A 297 0.96 5.29 6.47
N PRO A 298 0.21 4.88 7.51
CA PRO A 298 0.77 4.59 8.83
C PRO A 298 1.80 3.47 8.75
N ALA A 299 2.83 3.51 9.61
CA ALA A 299 3.94 2.57 9.58
C ALA A 299 3.53 1.09 9.62
N SER A 300 2.45 0.75 10.33
CA SER A 300 1.88 -0.61 10.38
C SER A 300 1.33 -1.12 9.04
N LEU A 301 1.12 -0.23 8.06
CA LEU A 301 0.68 -0.54 6.70
C LEU A 301 1.72 -0.18 5.64
N LEU A 302 2.83 0.46 6.04
CA LEU A 302 3.90 0.77 5.10
C LEU A 302 4.50 -0.54 4.61
N ASN A 303 4.65 -0.65 3.30
CA ASN A 303 5.42 -1.74 2.75
C ASN A 303 6.86 -1.64 3.30
N PRO A 304 7.46 -2.75 3.78
CA PRO A 304 8.82 -2.74 4.28
C PRO A 304 9.87 -2.22 3.27
N SER A 305 9.53 -2.14 1.99
CA SER A 305 10.41 -1.60 0.95
C SER A 305 10.50 -0.07 0.89
N TRP A 306 9.62 0.68 1.56
CA TRP A 306 9.49 2.13 1.36
C TRP A 306 10.39 3.04 2.23
N THR A 307 11.12 2.51 3.22
CA THR A 307 11.66 3.33 4.33
C THR A 307 13.16 3.61 4.32
N ALA A 308 13.96 3.03 3.41
CA ALA A 308 15.43 3.25 3.41
C ALA A 308 16.10 3.36 2.03
N GLU A 309 15.58 2.68 1.01
CA GLU A 309 16.24 2.59 -0.31
C GLU A 309 15.86 3.75 -1.25
N HIS A 310 14.73 4.43 -1.00
CA HIS A 310 14.19 5.47 -1.87
C HIS A 310 13.54 6.60 -1.05
N PRO A 311 14.31 7.63 -0.66
CA PRO A 311 13.77 8.79 0.06
C PRO A 311 12.56 9.40 -0.68
N GLY A 312 11.48 9.63 0.07
CA GLY A 312 10.23 10.20 -0.44
C GLY A 312 9.22 9.19 -1.04
N ALA A 313 9.56 7.90 -1.18
CA ALA A 313 8.64 6.89 -1.70
C ALA A 313 7.43 6.65 -0.77
N GLU A 314 7.63 6.81 0.53
CA GLU A 314 6.58 6.74 1.56
C GLU A 314 5.65 7.96 1.58
N GLY A 315 5.85 8.94 0.68
CA GLY A 315 5.02 10.14 0.55
C GLY A 315 5.46 11.32 1.43
N ILE A 316 6.50 11.15 2.25
CA ILE A 316 7.19 12.26 2.89
C ILE A 316 7.82 13.14 1.81
N ARG A 317 7.65 14.45 1.95
CA ARG A 317 8.15 15.45 1.01
C ARG A 317 8.90 16.53 1.77
N LYS A 318 10.21 16.59 1.54
CA LYS A 318 11.08 17.57 2.19
C LYS A 318 11.79 18.41 1.15
N TYR A 319 12.00 19.69 1.44
CA TYR A 319 12.82 20.56 0.60
C TYR A 319 13.81 21.32 1.47
N ILE A 320 15.03 21.47 0.96
CA ILE A 320 16.07 22.25 1.60
C ILE A 320 16.74 23.15 0.58
N TYR A 321 17.17 24.34 1.01
CA TYR A 321 18.29 25.00 0.32
C TYR A 321 19.58 24.57 1.00
N CYS A 322 20.64 24.39 0.23
CA CYS A 322 21.93 23.94 0.77
C CYS A 322 23.11 24.38 -0.09
N SER A 323 24.28 24.41 0.53
CA SER A 323 25.57 24.56 -0.13
C SER A 323 26.00 23.24 -0.77
N GLU A 324 26.55 23.30 -1.98
CA GLU A 324 27.15 22.11 -2.62
C GLU A 324 28.41 21.59 -1.90
N THR A 325 29.03 22.40 -1.05
CA THR A 325 30.34 22.09 -0.46
C THR A 325 30.40 22.23 1.07
N THR A 326 29.45 22.93 1.68
CA THR A 326 29.43 23.16 3.14
C THR A 326 28.18 22.54 3.77
N ALA A 327 28.33 21.41 4.45
CA ALA A 327 27.20 20.61 4.98
C ALA A 327 26.31 21.32 6.02
N THR A 328 26.84 22.34 6.71
CA THR A 328 26.11 23.14 7.71
C THR A 328 25.35 24.32 7.09
N ALA A 329 25.74 24.80 5.91
CA ALA A 329 25.06 25.90 5.22
C ALA A 329 23.82 25.38 4.48
N LYS A 330 22.73 25.21 5.22
CA LYS A 330 21.47 24.64 4.72
C LYS A 330 20.29 25.04 5.60
N GLY A 331 19.09 25.09 5.05
CA GLY A 331 17.86 25.21 5.84
C GLY A 331 16.66 24.62 5.12
N VAL A 332 15.55 24.52 5.85
CA VAL A 332 14.34 23.85 5.38
C VAL A 332 13.47 24.82 4.59
N ILE A 333 12.83 24.32 3.53
CA ILE A 333 11.76 25.02 2.83
C ILE A 333 10.48 24.21 3.02
N ASN A 334 9.50 24.81 3.70
CA ASN A 334 8.16 24.27 3.85
C ASN A 334 7.27 24.81 2.74
N LEU A 335 6.85 23.94 1.82
CA LEU A 335 5.81 24.22 0.85
C LEU A 335 4.45 24.00 1.52
N LEU A 336 3.73 25.09 1.79
CA LEU A 336 2.40 25.10 2.39
C LEU A 336 1.30 24.87 1.32
N PRO A 337 0.11 24.38 1.71
CA PRO A 337 -1.01 24.21 0.79
C PRO A 337 -1.35 25.53 0.08
N GLY A 338 -1.35 25.52 -1.26
CA GLY A 338 -1.55 26.72 -2.08
C GLY A 338 -2.11 26.41 -3.47
N ASN A 339 -2.58 27.45 -4.16
CA ASN A 339 -3.24 27.35 -5.46
C ASN A 339 -2.24 27.22 -6.61
N VAL A 340 -2.42 26.22 -7.47
CA VAL A 340 -1.67 26.05 -8.73
C VAL A 340 -2.47 26.56 -9.91
N ASN A 341 -1.78 27.18 -10.87
CA ASN A 341 -2.39 27.51 -12.16
C ASN A 341 -2.68 26.19 -12.92
N ALA A 342 -3.92 26.01 -13.38
CA ALA A 342 -4.44 24.76 -13.94
C ALA A 342 -4.00 24.45 -15.40
N ASP A 343 -3.16 25.29 -16.01
CA ASP A 343 -2.77 25.13 -17.41
C ASP A 343 -1.84 23.91 -17.70
N LEU A 344 -1.50 23.11 -16.68
CA LEU A 344 -0.75 21.85 -16.83
C LEU A 344 -1.63 20.64 -16.45
N PRO A 345 -2.53 20.17 -17.34
CA PRO A 345 -3.59 19.21 -17.04
C PRO A 345 -3.13 17.75 -16.76
N SER A 346 -1.85 17.48 -16.52
CA SER A 346 -1.41 16.09 -16.26
C SER A 346 -0.19 15.87 -15.38
N GLN A 347 0.54 16.89 -14.92
CA GLN A 347 1.97 16.67 -14.59
C GLN A 347 2.37 16.88 -13.13
N VAL A 348 1.55 17.59 -12.35
CA VAL A 348 1.81 17.78 -10.91
C VAL A 348 0.58 17.31 -10.15
N ASN A 349 0.63 16.05 -9.78
CA ASN A 349 -0.46 15.28 -9.21
C ASN A 349 -0.67 15.62 -7.71
N SER A 350 -0.68 16.90 -7.35
CA SER A 350 -0.80 17.36 -5.96
C SER A 350 -1.69 18.58 -5.84
N ASP A 351 -3.00 18.33 -5.79
CA ASP A 351 -3.92 19.29 -5.21
C ASP A 351 -3.47 19.62 -3.78
N PRO A 352 -3.60 20.87 -3.31
CA PRO A 352 -3.29 21.21 -1.95
C PRO A 352 -4.20 20.46 -0.97
N TYR A 353 -3.64 20.08 0.17
CA TYR A 353 -4.40 19.42 1.22
C TYR A 353 -4.09 19.97 2.60
N TYR A 354 -5.12 19.96 3.44
CA TYR A 354 -5.07 20.42 4.82
C TYR A 354 -5.12 19.23 5.77
N LYS A 355 -4.27 19.25 6.79
CA LYS A 355 -4.25 18.23 7.83
C LYS A 355 -5.30 18.57 8.88
N TYR A 356 -6.21 17.64 9.18
CA TYR A 356 -7.17 17.79 10.26
C TYR A 356 -7.18 16.53 11.12
N THR A 357 -7.21 16.69 12.44
CA THR A 357 -7.33 15.57 13.38
C THR A 357 -8.68 15.65 14.05
N VAL A 358 -9.54 14.65 13.80
CA VAL A 358 -10.75 14.47 14.59
C VAL A 358 -10.31 13.95 15.97
N PRO A 359 -10.59 14.68 17.06
CA PRO A 359 -10.13 14.30 18.39
C PRO A 359 -10.75 12.97 18.83
N ALA A 360 -10.03 12.23 19.68
CA ALA A 360 -10.58 11.06 20.35
C ALA A 360 -11.81 11.44 21.18
N SER A 361 -12.81 10.57 21.21
CA SER A 361 -14.04 10.79 21.97
C SER A 361 -14.64 9.46 22.41
N GLY A 362 -14.98 9.34 23.70
CA GLY A 362 -15.51 8.10 24.26
C GLY A 362 -14.57 6.91 24.03
N GLY A 363 -15.05 5.88 23.33
CA GLY A 363 -14.30 4.66 23.03
C GLY A 363 -13.47 4.70 21.74
N ARG A 364 -13.57 5.74 20.91
CA ARG A 364 -12.80 5.86 19.67
C ARG A 364 -11.51 6.66 19.84
N SER A 365 -10.48 6.26 19.09
CA SER A 365 -9.22 6.99 19.00
C SER A 365 -9.32 8.20 18.07
N GLU A 366 -8.29 9.06 18.08
CA GLU A 366 -8.17 10.15 17.11
C GLU A 366 -8.07 9.63 15.66
N LEU A 367 -8.56 10.43 14.71
CA LEU A 367 -8.51 10.14 13.27
C LEU A 367 -7.82 11.29 12.54
N LYS A 368 -6.71 11.00 11.88
CA LYS A 368 -5.94 11.93 11.06
C LYS A 368 -6.45 11.90 9.63
N LEU A 369 -6.88 13.05 9.15
CA LEU A 369 -7.42 13.27 7.82
C LEU A 369 -6.56 14.24 7.02
N ARG A 370 -6.56 14.07 5.70
CA ARG A 370 -6.18 15.11 4.74
C ARG A 370 -7.41 15.50 3.93
N VAL A 371 -7.72 16.79 3.93
CA VAL A 371 -8.81 17.39 3.14
C VAL A 371 -8.18 18.05 1.92
N TRP A 372 -8.38 17.45 0.76
CA TRP A 372 -7.87 17.90 -0.52
C TRP A 372 -8.86 18.87 -1.15
N ARG A 373 -8.38 20.02 -1.61
CA ARG A 373 -9.19 21.01 -2.34
C ARG A 373 -8.68 21.17 -3.76
N GLY A 374 -9.59 21.36 -4.72
CA GLY A 374 -9.23 21.56 -6.12
C GLY A 374 -8.35 22.81 -6.32
N GLY A 375 -7.50 22.76 -7.35
CA GLY A 375 -6.76 23.94 -7.83
C GLY A 375 -7.66 24.97 -8.55
N TYR A 376 -7.03 26.00 -9.14
CA TYR A 376 -7.58 27.15 -9.89
C TYR A 376 -9.09 27.09 -10.25
N ASN A 377 -9.83 28.13 -9.85
CA ASN A 377 -11.28 28.35 -10.02
C ASN A 377 -12.25 27.41 -9.30
N ASP A 378 -11.84 26.20 -8.92
CA ASP A 378 -12.72 25.17 -8.34
C ASP A 378 -12.27 24.72 -6.94
N ASN A 379 -11.85 25.66 -6.06
CA ASN A 379 -11.33 25.44 -4.68
C ASN A 379 -12.33 24.79 -3.68
N TYR A 380 -13.30 24.05 -4.21
CA TYR A 380 -14.12 23.09 -3.51
C TYR A 380 -13.30 21.90 -3.00
N ILE A 381 -13.90 21.14 -2.09
CA ILE A 381 -13.35 19.87 -1.66
C ILE A 381 -13.33 18.90 -2.84
N LYS A 382 -12.14 18.35 -3.09
CA LYS A 382 -11.90 17.33 -4.10
C LYS A 382 -11.88 15.94 -3.48
N ASN A 383 -11.31 15.77 -2.29
CA ASN A 383 -11.22 14.46 -1.64
C ASN A 383 -10.99 14.61 -0.13
N ILE A 384 -11.29 13.57 0.65
CA ILE A 384 -10.89 13.46 2.06
C ILE A 384 -10.31 12.07 2.27
N THR A 385 -9.09 12.00 2.80
CA THR A 385 -8.35 10.74 2.97
C THR A 385 -7.90 10.54 4.41
N ILE A 386 -7.84 9.29 4.86
CA ILE A 386 -7.43 8.80 6.18
C ILE A 386 -5.93 8.46 6.18
N HIS A 387 -5.21 8.89 7.20
CA HIS A 387 -3.74 8.81 7.29
C HIS A 387 -3.23 8.14 8.58
N ASN A 388 -4.11 7.51 9.37
CA ASN A 388 -3.73 6.67 10.50
C ASN A 388 -4.69 5.48 10.68
N ILE A 389 -4.24 4.44 11.39
CA ILE A 389 -5.13 3.38 11.90
C ILE A 389 -5.80 3.90 13.17
N ALA A 390 -7.00 4.46 13.01
CA ALA A 390 -7.87 4.76 14.16
C ALA A 390 -8.71 3.52 14.54
N THR A 391 -9.25 3.48 15.75
CA THR A 391 -9.98 2.32 16.30
C THR A 391 -11.23 2.74 17.05
N GLY A 392 -12.21 1.85 17.17
CA GLY A 392 -13.42 2.06 17.97
C GLY A 392 -14.47 2.98 17.31
N TRP A 393 -14.30 3.30 16.03
CA TRP A 393 -15.26 4.07 15.25
C TRP A 393 -16.44 3.21 14.79
N SER A 394 -17.56 3.85 14.50
CA SER A 394 -18.71 3.20 13.86
C SER A 394 -18.93 3.71 12.43
N ASP A 395 -19.60 2.90 11.61
CA ASP A 395 -20.10 3.36 10.31
C ASP A 395 -21.01 4.57 10.50
N ASP A 396 -20.87 5.55 9.61
CA ASP A 396 -21.69 6.76 9.56
C ASP A 396 -21.64 7.62 10.85
N GLU A 397 -20.56 7.51 11.64
CA GLU A 397 -20.40 8.27 12.88
C GLU A 397 -20.39 9.80 12.62
N GLU A 398 -21.13 10.53 13.46
CA GLU A 398 -21.33 11.97 13.30
C GLU A 398 -20.14 12.79 13.84
N PHE A 399 -19.64 13.71 13.02
CA PHE A 399 -18.70 14.76 13.43
C PHE A 399 -18.67 15.90 12.39
N THR A 400 -18.00 16.99 12.73
CA THR A 400 -17.83 18.15 11.85
C THR A 400 -16.36 18.50 11.71
N ILE A 401 -15.93 18.81 10.49
CA ILE A 401 -14.64 19.43 10.22
C ILE A 401 -14.89 20.93 10.05
N PRO A 402 -14.36 21.79 10.94
CA PRO A 402 -14.51 23.23 10.81
C PRO A 402 -13.86 23.73 9.53
N GLY A 403 -14.59 24.52 8.74
CA GLY A 403 -14.15 24.98 7.43
C GLY A 403 -12.84 25.76 7.46
N GLU A 404 -12.69 26.64 8.44
CA GLU A 404 -11.50 27.49 8.61
C GLU A 404 -10.21 26.71 8.85
N LEU A 405 -10.31 25.49 9.38
CA LEU A 405 -9.14 24.65 9.65
C LEU A 405 -8.67 23.88 8.40
N VAL A 406 -9.47 23.90 7.33
CA VAL A 406 -9.20 23.16 6.09
C VAL A 406 -9.30 24.05 4.84
N GLY A 407 -8.92 25.32 5.00
CA GLY A 407 -8.84 26.29 3.90
C GLY A 407 -10.19 26.82 3.41
N GLY A 408 -11.26 26.59 4.18
CA GLY A 408 -12.62 27.07 3.94
C GLY A 408 -13.01 28.32 4.73
N THR A 409 -14.26 28.78 4.54
CA THR A 409 -14.85 29.87 5.32
C THR A 409 -15.29 29.39 6.71
N ALA A 410 -15.02 30.17 7.75
CA ALA A 410 -15.41 29.82 9.11
C ALA A 410 -16.93 29.60 9.25
N THR A 411 -17.34 28.51 9.91
CA THR A 411 -18.73 28.10 10.21
C THR A 411 -19.63 27.79 9.01
N THR A 412 -19.51 28.51 7.90
CA THR A 412 -20.28 28.23 6.67
C THR A 412 -19.58 27.20 5.79
N GLY A 413 -18.27 27.04 5.92
CA GLY A 413 -17.46 26.06 5.21
C GLY A 413 -17.27 24.73 5.95
N ASP A 414 -18.11 24.45 6.95
CA ASP A 414 -18.02 23.24 7.75
C ASP A 414 -18.43 22.00 6.96
N ILE A 415 -17.67 20.91 7.12
CA ILE A 415 -17.94 19.64 6.46
C ILE A 415 -18.67 18.73 7.44
N ARG A 416 -19.90 18.34 7.10
CA ARG A 416 -20.73 17.45 7.92
C ARG A 416 -20.48 15.98 7.60
N PHE A 417 -20.20 15.19 8.64
CA PHE A 417 -20.16 13.73 8.60
C PHE A 417 -21.33 13.14 9.39
N GLY A 418 -21.87 12.03 8.90
CA GLY A 418 -22.96 11.27 9.50
C GLY A 418 -23.47 10.20 8.54
N VAL A 419 -24.78 9.91 8.60
CA VAL A 419 -25.44 9.04 7.61
C VAL A 419 -25.42 9.70 6.24
N THR A 420 -24.86 8.98 5.27
CA THR A 420 -24.75 9.44 3.87
C THR A 420 -26.11 9.90 3.35
N THR A 421 -26.22 11.19 3.02
CA THR A 421 -27.47 11.79 2.55
C THR A 421 -27.18 12.71 1.37
N PRO A 422 -27.74 12.46 0.16
CA PRO A 422 -27.64 13.38 -0.97
C PRO A 422 -28.30 14.73 -0.67
N GLU A 423 -28.01 15.75 -1.47
CA GLU A 423 -28.68 17.04 -1.35
C GLU A 423 -30.21 16.93 -1.47
N SER A 424 -30.94 17.79 -0.75
CA SER A 424 -32.42 17.84 -0.82
C SER A 424 -32.93 18.33 -2.18
N SER A 425 -32.12 19.11 -2.88
CA SER A 425 -32.34 19.56 -4.25
C SER A 425 -31.02 19.98 -4.90
N SER A 426 -30.99 20.11 -6.23
CA SER A 426 -29.76 20.45 -6.96
C SER A 426 -29.16 21.78 -6.47
N ASN A 427 -27.89 21.75 -6.05
CA ASN A 427 -27.14 22.90 -5.53
C ASN A 427 -27.68 23.44 -4.20
N ALA A 428 -28.33 22.58 -3.40
CA ALA A 428 -28.74 22.96 -2.04
C ALA A 428 -27.56 22.94 -1.05
N TYR A 429 -26.52 22.17 -1.34
CA TYR A 429 -25.31 22.00 -0.55
C TYR A 429 -25.58 21.62 0.90
N ASP A 430 -26.64 20.83 1.09
CA ASP A 430 -27.13 20.30 2.37
C ASP A 430 -26.87 18.79 2.54
N GLY A 431 -26.00 18.22 1.69
CA GLY A 431 -25.59 16.83 1.77
C GLY A 431 -24.79 16.50 3.03
N THR A 432 -24.72 15.21 3.36
CA THR A 432 -23.93 14.70 4.51
C THR A 432 -22.98 13.61 4.04
N ALA A 433 -21.67 13.84 4.24
CA ALA A 433 -20.64 12.84 3.98
C ALA A 433 -20.64 11.75 5.07
N SER A 434 -19.93 10.66 4.86
CA SER A 434 -19.83 9.60 5.87
C SER A 434 -18.44 9.01 5.98
N ILE A 435 -18.20 8.31 7.09
CA ILE A 435 -17.05 7.44 7.29
C ILE A 435 -17.53 5.99 7.30
N LYS A 436 -16.83 5.12 6.59
CA LYS A 436 -17.04 3.67 6.69
C LYS A 436 -15.88 3.02 7.41
N THR A 437 -16.19 2.01 8.19
CA THR A 437 -15.26 1.28 9.02
C THR A 437 -15.10 -0.15 8.53
N THR A 438 -14.02 -0.78 8.99
CA THR A 438 -13.76 -2.19 8.77
C THR A 438 -13.22 -2.80 10.06
N THR A 439 -13.18 -4.13 10.09
CA THR A 439 -12.45 -4.87 11.11
C THR A 439 -11.18 -5.39 10.46
N ILE A 440 -10.04 -5.05 11.04
CA ILE A 440 -8.77 -5.65 10.68
C ILE A 440 -8.56 -6.82 11.64
N GLY A 441 -8.79 -8.03 11.15
CA GLY A 441 -8.70 -9.24 11.98
C GLY A 441 -7.27 -9.73 12.18
N GLY A 442 -7.11 -10.63 13.14
CA GLY A 442 -5.84 -11.27 13.50
C GLY A 442 -6.10 -12.56 14.28
N GLY A 443 -5.19 -13.53 14.21
CA GLY A 443 -5.36 -14.81 14.88
C GLY A 443 -6.41 -15.69 14.21
N SER A 444 -7.65 -15.68 14.73
CA SER A 444 -8.73 -16.57 14.25
C SER A 444 -9.49 -16.02 13.05
N ASP A 445 -9.50 -14.70 12.88
CA ASP A 445 -10.24 -14.01 11.82
C ASP A 445 -9.30 -13.71 10.64
N PHE A 446 -9.82 -13.48 9.44
CA PHE A 446 -9.00 -12.96 8.33
C PHE A 446 -8.52 -11.55 8.64
N TYR A 447 -7.38 -11.15 8.04
CA TYR A 447 -6.87 -9.78 8.14
C TYR A 447 -7.90 -8.75 7.68
N GLN A 448 -8.62 -9.03 6.59
CA GLN A 448 -9.77 -8.25 6.17
C GLN A 448 -10.73 -9.17 5.40
N LYS A 449 -12.04 -9.11 5.68
CA LYS A 449 -13.05 -9.93 4.99
C LYS A 449 -14.31 -9.12 4.72
N HIS A 450 -14.83 -9.21 3.50
CA HIS A 450 -16.13 -8.63 3.16
C HIS A 450 -17.27 -9.47 3.75
N ASN A 451 -18.25 -8.84 4.40
CA ASN A 451 -19.34 -9.55 5.12
C ASN A 451 -20.13 -10.56 4.27
N LEU A 452 -20.28 -10.29 2.97
CA LEU A 452 -20.92 -11.20 2.01
C LEU A 452 -19.98 -12.27 1.39
N GLY A 453 -18.76 -12.43 1.91
CA GLY A 453 -17.76 -13.39 1.41
C GLY A 453 -17.22 -13.08 0.01
N ARG A 454 -17.26 -11.81 -0.43
CA ARG A 454 -16.80 -11.42 -1.77
C ARG A 454 -15.29 -11.54 -1.89
N PHE A 455 -14.55 -11.05 -0.90
CA PHE A 455 -13.11 -11.21 -0.81
C PHE A 455 -12.67 -11.39 0.65
N ALA A 456 -11.48 -11.95 0.82
CA ALA A 456 -10.79 -12.03 2.09
C ALA A 456 -9.27 -11.87 1.90
N ILE A 457 -8.59 -11.37 2.93
CA ILE A 457 -7.14 -11.22 2.99
C ILE A 457 -6.64 -11.99 4.20
N LEU A 458 -5.65 -12.86 4.00
CA LEU A 458 -4.90 -13.53 5.05
C LEU A 458 -3.53 -12.86 5.16
N ASN A 459 -3.11 -12.54 6.39
CA ASN A 459 -1.77 -12.06 6.71
C ASN A 459 -1.02 -13.18 7.45
N VAL A 460 -0.01 -13.77 6.80
CA VAL A 460 0.85 -14.79 7.40
C VAL A 460 2.14 -14.15 7.89
N GLU A 461 2.51 -14.36 9.14
CA GLU A 461 3.83 -14.01 9.67
C GLU A 461 4.76 -15.23 9.55
N ASN A 462 5.85 -15.08 8.81
CA ASN A 462 6.86 -16.13 8.61
C ASN A 462 7.98 -16.04 9.64
N ASP A 463 8.48 -14.82 9.90
CA ASP A 463 9.50 -14.54 10.92
C ASP A 463 9.41 -13.06 11.36
N ALA A 464 8.93 -12.81 12.57
CA ALA A 464 8.76 -11.46 13.13
C ALA A 464 10.07 -10.66 13.28
N THR A 465 11.23 -11.31 13.18
CA THR A 465 12.55 -10.66 13.31
C THR A 465 13.08 -10.08 12.00
N LYS A 466 12.39 -10.35 10.89
CA LYS A 466 12.86 -10.08 9.52
C LYS A 466 12.14 -8.89 8.88
N LYS A 467 12.81 -8.18 7.97
CA LYS A 467 12.22 -7.01 7.26
C LYS A 467 10.97 -7.38 6.44
N TYR A 468 10.99 -8.50 5.72
CA TYR A 468 9.84 -9.03 4.98
C TYR A 468 9.19 -10.18 5.73
N SER A 469 8.87 -9.94 7.01
CA SER A 469 8.28 -10.91 7.94
C SER A 469 6.94 -11.46 7.48
N ASN A 470 6.15 -10.69 6.74
CA ASN A 470 4.75 -10.98 6.46
C ASN A 470 4.48 -11.22 4.97
N THR A 471 3.54 -12.13 4.71
CA THR A 471 2.99 -12.42 3.38
C THR A 471 1.47 -12.28 3.42
N PHE A 472 0.92 -11.54 2.47
CA PHE A 472 -0.51 -11.33 2.32
C PHE A 472 -1.04 -12.17 1.16
N TYR A 473 -2.06 -12.98 1.42
CA TYR A 473 -2.79 -13.73 0.40
C TYR A 473 -4.19 -13.13 0.25
N SER A 474 -4.60 -12.85 -0.98
CA SER A 474 -5.97 -12.46 -1.28
C SER A 474 -6.78 -13.64 -1.81
N PHE A 475 -8.05 -13.72 -1.42
CA PHE A 475 -9.00 -14.71 -1.89
C PHE A 475 -10.21 -14.04 -2.54
N TYR A 476 -10.59 -14.51 -3.71
CA TYR A 476 -11.86 -14.19 -4.36
C TYR A 476 -12.55 -15.48 -4.77
N LEU A 477 -13.84 -15.60 -4.47
CA LEU A 477 -14.63 -16.78 -4.77
C LEU A 477 -15.62 -16.46 -5.89
N GLU A 478 -15.56 -17.21 -6.98
CA GLU A 478 -16.46 -17.07 -8.12
C GLU A 478 -17.18 -18.39 -8.37
N GLY A 479 -18.47 -18.32 -8.68
CA GLY A 479 -19.29 -19.44 -9.06
C GLY A 479 -20.77 -19.10 -8.91
N ASP A 480 -21.62 -19.94 -9.47
CA ASP A 480 -23.07 -19.88 -9.28
C ASP A 480 -23.65 -21.30 -9.10
N ALA A 481 -24.97 -21.42 -9.05
CA ALA A 481 -25.62 -22.72 -8.87
C ALA A 481 -25.46 -23.69 -10.08
N GLY A 482 -24.96 -23.21 -11.22
CA GLY A 482 -24.82 -23.97 -12.46
C GLY A 482 -23.37 -24.04 -13.01
N THR A 483 -22.39 -23.46 -12.32
CA THR A 483 -21.00 -23.39 -12.76
C THR A 483 -20.02 -23.77 -11.65
N THR A 484 -18.84 -24.26 -12.03
CA THR A 484 -17.80 -24.62 -11.05
C THR A 484 -17.39 -23.43 -10.19
N TRP A 485 -17.34 -23.65 -8.87
CA TRP A 485 -16.81 -22.67 -7.93
C TRP A 485 -15.29 -22.72 -7.91
N LYS A 486 -14.68 -21.54 -8.00
CA LYS A 486 -13.23 -21.35 -8.02
C LYS A 486 -12.79 -20.33 -6.98
N LEU A 487 -11.76 -20.69 -6.22
CA LEU A 487 -11.04 -19.80 -5.33
C LEU A 487 -9.84 -19.21 -6.06
N TYR A 488 -9.91 -17.93 -6.42
CA TYR A 488 -8.81 -17.18 -7.01
C TYR A 488 -7.89 -16.64 -5.92
N MET A 489 -6.59 -16.73 -6.17
CA MET A 489 -5.54 -16.40 -5.20
C MET A 489 -4.44 -15.54 -5.82
N GLN A 490 -3.99 -14.54 -5.07
CA GLN A 490 -2.81 -13.72 -5.37
C GLN A 490 -2.01 -13.50 -4.08
N VAL A 491 -0.74 -13.17 -4.20
CA VAL A 491 0.17 -12.93 -3.08
C VAL A 491 0.97 -11.63 -3.22
N GLY A 492 1.32 -11.02 -2.08
CA GLY A 492 2.26 -9.91 -1.97
C GLY A 492 2.81 -9.78 -0.54
N ASN A 493 3.68 -8.79 -0.30
CA ASN A 493 4.28 -8.51 1.01
C ASN A 493 3.63 -7.33 1.75
N GLY A 494 2.50 -6.83 1.25
CA GLY A 494 1.71 -5.82 1.94
C GLY A 494 0.35 -5.61 1.28
N TRP A 495 -0.61 -5.10 2.03
CA TRP A 495 -1.98 -4.86 1.59
C TRP A 495 -2.46 -3.46 1.99
N GLU A 496 -2.86 -2.67 1.01
CA GLU A 496 -3.42 -1.33 1.18
C GLU A 496 -4.95 -1.41 1.16
N PHE A 497 -5.57 -1.13 2.31
CA PHE A 497 -7.03 -1.04 2.44
C PHE A 497 -7.52 0.38 2.79
N LEU A 498 -6.66 1.23 3.35
CA LEU A 498 -7.02 2.60 3.71
C LEU A 498 -7.34 3.40 2.45
N ASN A 499 -8.42 4.17 2.50
CA ASN A 499 -8.95 4.98 1.40
C ASN A 499 -9.45 4.14 0.21
N TYR A 500 -9.82 2.88 0.47
CA TYR A 500 -10.52 2.01 -0.45
C TYR A 500 -11.92 1.69 0.07
N GLY A 501 -12.87 1.48 -0.83
CA GLY A 501 -14.22 1.03 -0.48
C GLY A 501 -14.23 -0.29 0.32
N GLY A 502 -13.23 -1.16 0.12
CA GLY A 502 -12.94 -2.34 0.92
C GLY A 502 -14.18 -3.16 1.27
N THR A 503 -14.41 -3.41 2.56
CA THR A 503 -15.55 -4.19 3.05
C THR A 503 -16.92 -3.52 2.84
N SER A 504 -16.93 -2.23 2.53
CA SER A 504 -18.13 -1.44 2.23
C SER A 504 -18.35 -1.23 0.72
N SER A 505 -17.49 -1.79 -0.13
CA SER A 505 -17.61 -1.64 -1.59
C SER A 505 -18.89 -2.32 -2.10
N PRO A 506 -19.67 -1.66 -2.98
CA PRO A 506 -20.83 -2.26 -3.61
C PRO A 506 -20.47 -3.27 -4.72
N ALA A 507 -19.19 -3.32 -5.14
CA ALA A 507 -18.77 -4.16 -6.26
C ALA A 507 -19.01 -5.66 -5.98
N LEU A 508 -19.67 -6.33 -6.93
CA LEU A 508 -19.98 -7.77 -6.88
C LEU A 508 -18.86 -8.65 -7.46
N THR A 509 -17.99 -8.05 -8.26
CA THR A 509 -16.86 -8.69 -8.95
C THR A 509 -15.55 -7.99 -8.56
N PRO A 510 -14.39 -8.62 -8.83
CA PRO A 510 -13.10 -8.05 -8.47
C PRO A 510 -12.95 -6.61 -8.97
N SER A 511 -12.52 -5.74 -8.06
CA SER A 511 -12.53 -4.30 -8.26
C SER A 511 -11.35 -3.67 -7.53
N SER A 512 -10.77 -2.64 -8.14
CA SER A 512 -9.76 -1.81 -7.49
C SER A 512 -10.29 -1.09 -6.25
N SER A 513 -11.60 -1.05 -6.04
CA SER A 513 -12.23 -0.49 -4.84
C SER A 513 -12.04 -1.35 -3.59
N TRP A 514 -11.63 -2.62 -3.68
CA TRP A 514 -11.47 -3.50 -2.52
C TRP A 514 -10.18 -3.28 -1.74
N GLY A 515 -9.17 -2.69 -2.39
CA GLY A 515 -7.80 -2.57 -1.88
C GLY A 515 -6.79 -3.13 -2.88
N ARG A 516 -5.49 -3.04 -2.57
CA ARG A 516 -4.42 -3.51 -3.44
C ARG A 516 -3.19 -4.01 -2.70
N PHE A 517 -2.38 -4.83 -3.33
CA PHE A 517 -1.03 -5.15 -2.86
C PHE A 517 -0.13 -3.91 -2.93
N SER A 518 0.70 -3.71 -1.89
CA SER A 518 1.61 -2.56 -1.75
C SER A 518 3.03 -2.87 -2.25
N GLY A 519 3.92 -1.88 -2.18
CA GLY A 519 5.34 -2.00 -2.54
C GLY A 519 5.66 -1.52 -3.96
N TYR A 520 6.89 -1.75 -4.41
CA TYR A 520 7.33 -1.37 -5.76
C TYR A 520 6.83 -2.36 -6.80
N GLU A 521 6.25 -1.83 -7.87
CA GLU A 521 5.85 -2.61 -9.04
C GLU A 521 7.08 -3.29 -9.68
N GLY A 522 6.97 -4.56 -10.03
CA GLY A 522 8.04 -5.41 -10.55
C GLY A 522 8.89 -6.10 -9.48
N LEU A 523 8.97 -5.54 -8.27
CA LEU A 523 9.74 -6.10 -7.15
C LEU A 523 8.82 -6.79 -6.13
N ASP A 524 7.89 -6.04 -5.56
CA ASP A 524 6.98 -6.48 -4.49
C ASP A 524 5.63 -6.96 -5.05
N ASN A 525 5.09 -6.21 -6.02
CA ASN A 525 3.82 -6.49 -6.68
C ASN A 525 3.95 -6.41 -8.19
N SER A 526 3.03 -7.07 -8.90
CA SER A 526 2.85 -6.89 -10.34
C SER A 526 1.85 -5.76 -10.64
N ASN A 527 1.81 -5.27 -11.88
CA ASN A 527 0.83 -4.29 -12.36
C ASN A 527 -0.63 -4.67 -12.09
N ASN A 528 -0.92 -5.97 -12.00
CA ASN A 528 -2.18 -6.50 -11.48
C ASN A 528 -2.14 -6.60 -9.95
N ARG A 529 -2.08 -5.45 -9.30
CA ARG A 529 -1.99 -5.30 -7.83
C ARG A 529 -3.34 -5.36 -7.11
N TYR A 530 -4.44 -5.43 -7.83
CA TYR A 530 -5.78 -5.58 -7.24
C TYR A 530 -6.19 -7.05 -7.29
N ILE A 531 -7.19 -7.40 -6.48
CA ILE A 531 -7.84 -8.71 -6.60
C ILE A 531 -8.45 -8.83 -7.99
N SER A 532 -8.21 -9.96 -8.66
CA SER A 532 -8.67 -10.26 -10.01
C SER A 532 -9.11 -11.72 -10.12
N ASN A 533 -9.92 -12.03 -11.12
CA ASN A 533 -10.28 -13.40 -11.54
C ASN A 533 -9.73 -13.71 -12.94
N SER A 534 -8.97 -12.80 -13.54
CA SER A 534 -8.51 -12.90 -14.92
C SER A 534 -7.04 -13.26 -14.97
N TYR A 535 -6.72 -14.43 -15.53
CA TYR A 535 -5.37 -14.98 -15.62
C TYR A 535 -4.63 -15.01 -14.28
N VAL A 536 -5.34 -15.25 -13.18
CA VAL A 536 -4.71 -15.47 -11.88
C VAL A 536 -4.84 -16.93 -11.44
N THR A 537 -4.02 -17.32 -10.48
CA THR A 537 -4.07 -18.68 -9.91
C THR A 537 -5.44 -18.95 -9.32
N SER A 538 -6.01 -20.13 -9.61
CA SER A 538 -7.30 -20.54 -9.06
C SER A 538 -7.30 -22.01 -8.65
N LEU A 539 -8.09 -22.31 -7.62
CA LEU A 539 -8.34 -23.65 -7.14
C LEU A 539 -9.81 -24.00 -7.35
N THR A 540 -10.10 -25.13 -8.00
CA THR A 540 -11.46 -25.63 -8.14
C THR A 540 -11.95 -26.21 -6.83
N LEU A 541 -13.12 -25.77 -6.36
CA LEU A 541 -13.70 -26.21 -5.08
C LEU A 541 -14.89 -27.16 -5.23
N SER A 542 -15.48 -27.28 -6.42
CA SER A 542 -16.75 -27.99 -6.61
C SER A 542 -16.90 -28.62 -8.00
N THR A 543 -17.99 -29.38 -8.17
CA THR A 543 -18.46 -29.87 -9.48
C THR A 543 -18.92 -28.74 -10.41
N ASN A 544 -19.21 -29.07 -11.68
CA ASN A 544 -19.49 -28.11 -12.76
C ASN A 544 -20.97 -27.90 -13.13
N SER A 545 -21.92 -28.67 -12.57
CA SER A 545 -23.32 -28.65 -13.01
C SER A 545 -24.35 -28.48 -11.88
N THR A 546 -23.99 -28.83 -10.64
CA THR A 546 -24.82 -28.66 -9.44
C THR A 546 -23.96 -28.47 -8.18
N PRO A 547 -22.99 -27.53 -8.19
CA PRO A 547 -21.98 -27.40 -7.14
C PRO A 547 -22.59 -27.26 -5.74
N THR A 548 -23.63 -26.45 -5.58
CA THR A 548 -24.24 -26.19 -4.26
C THR A 548 -25.22 -27.28 -3.84
N ALA A 549 -25.56 -28.26 -4.68
CA ALA A 549 -26.47 -29.34 -4.30
C ALA A 549 -25.86 -30.32 -3.29
N TYR A 550 -24.54 -30.28 -3.13
CA TYR A 550 -23.80 -31.18 -2.26
C TYR A 550 -23.22 -30.43 -1.06
N PRO A 551 -23.35 -30.99 0.17
CA PRO A 551 -22.63 -30.49 1.34
C PRO A 551 -21.13 -30.36 1.06
N MET A 552 -20.53 -29.28 1.56
CA MET A 552 -19.09 -29.02 1.46
C MET A 552 -18.46 -29.03 2.86
N GLN A 553 -17.24 -29.55 2.94
CA GLN A 553 -16.41 -29.51 4.15
C GLN A 553 -15.00 -29.06 3.82
N ILE A 554 -14.38 -28.35 4.76
CA ILE A 554 -12.95 -28.02 4.74
C ILE A 554 -12.27 -28.90 5.78
N LYS A 555 -11.36 -29.76 5.33
CA LYS A 555 -10.56 -30.64 6.18
C LYS A 555 -9.16 -30.08 6.28
N THR A 556 -8.61 -30.08 7.49
CA THR A 556 -7.22 -29.68 7.73
C THR A 556 -6.46 -30.79 8.41
N PHE A 557 -5.19 -30.94 8.05
CA PHE A 557 -4.26 -31.91 8.60
C PHE A 557 -2.98 -31.15 8.94
N ARG A 558 -2.68 -30.98 10.22
CA ARG A 558 -1.52 -30.21 10.70
C ARG A 558 -0.47 -31.13 11.31
N ALA A 559 0.79 -30.98 10.89
CA ALA A 559 1.91 -31.68 11.52
C ALA A 559 2.06 -31.26 12.99
N GLN A 560 2.64 -32.14 13.80
CA GLN A 560 2.86 -31.89 15.23
C GLN A 560 4.33 -32.07 15.59
N SER A 561 4.77 -31.36 16.64
CA SER A 561 6.11 -31.53 17.21
C SER A 561 6.43 -33.02 17.45
N PRO A 562 7.63 -33.50 17.07
CA PRO A 562 8.82 -32.74 16.68
C PRO A 562 8.91 -32.33 15.20
N GLN A 563 7.89 -32.63 14.38
CA GLN A 563 7.83 -32.13 13.02
C GLN A 563 7.49 -30.63 13.02
N ASP A 564 7.68 -29.98 11.86
CA ASP A 564 7.32 -28.59 11.63
C ASP A 564 5.82 -28.37 11.83
N THR A 565 5.47 -27.57 12.85
CA THR A 565 4.07 -27.30 13.21
C THR A 565 3.40 -26.26 12.31
N ASP A 566 4.13 -25.58 11.44
CA ASP A 566 3.57 -24.60 10.52
C ASP A 566 3.08 -25.26 9.21
N PHE A 567 3.47 -26.51 8.98
CA PHE A 567 2.97 -27.31 7.88
C PHE A 567 1.55 -27.85 8.15
N ALA A 568 0.60 -27.42 7.31
CA ALA A 568 -0.76 -27.92 7.33
C ALA A 568 -1.36 -28.06 5.92
N VAL A 569 -1.93 -29.23 5.62
CA VAL A 569 -2.69 -29.47 4.39
C VAL A 569 -4.14 -29.08 4.61
N ILE A 570 -4.69 -28.30 3.68
CA ILE A 570 -6.07 -27.87 3.60
C ILE A 570 -6.72 -28.56 2.40
N GLN A 571 -7.90 -29.14 2.62
CA GLN A 571 -8.64 -29.86 1.60
C GLN A 571 -10.11 -29.46 1.59
N PHE A 572 -10.58 -28.99 0.44
CA PHE A 572 -12.01 -28.81 0.15
C PHE A 572 -12.59 -30.11 -0.38
N THR A 573 -13.71 -30.55 0.21
CA THR A 573 -14.40 -31.78 -0.18
C THR A 573 -15.90 -31.54 -0.32
N GLN A 574 -16.57 -32.33 -1.18
CA GLN A 574 -18.02 -32.41 -1.21
C GLN A 574 -18.50 -33.85 -1.00
N THR A 575 -19.64 -34.01 -0.33
CA THR A 575 -20.28 -35.34 -0.21
C THR A 575 -21.29 -35.53 -1.34
N ILE A 576 -20.93 -36.35 -2.32
CA ILE A 576 -21.68 -36.61 -3.56
C ILE A 576 -22.09 -38.08 -3.58
N ASN A 577 -23.39 -38.37 -3.61
CA ASN A 577 -23.91 -39.74 -3.60
C ASN A 577 -23.31 -40.59 -2.46
N GLU A 578 -23.26 -40.04 -1.25
CA GLU A 578 -22.66 -40.65 -0.05
C GLU A 578 -21.13 -40.88 -0.12
N LYS A 579 -20.45 -40.36 -1.16
CA LYS A 579 -18.99 -40.40 -1.30
C LYS A 579 -18.38 -39.03 -1.02
N VAL A 580 -17.27 -39.00 -0.28
CA VAL A 580 -16.47 -37.78 -0.09
C VAL A 580 -15.54 -37.62 -1.28
N GLU A 581 -15.74 -36.56 -2.06
CA GLU A 581 -14.95 -36.22 -3.24
C GLU A 581 -14.03 -35.03 -2.91
N PRO A 582 -12.70 -35.13 -3.10
CA PRO A 582 -11.77 -34.03 -2.89
C PRO A 582 -11.68 -33.14 -4.13
N PHE A 583 -11.57 -31.83 -3.93
CA PHE A 583 -11.40 -30.85 -5.01
C PHE A 583 -10.05 -30.14 -4.90
N ALA A 584 -9.97 -29.07 -4.11
CA ALA A 584 -8.70 -28.39 -3.84
C ALA A 584 -8.00 -29.04 -2.65
N THR A 585 -6.76 -29.50 -2.82
CA THR A 585 -5.88 -29.99 -1.74
C THR A 585 -4.54 -29.27 -1.83
N PHE A 586 -4.19 -28.47 -0.82
CA PHE A 586 -3.01 -27.61 -0.86
C PHE A 586 -2.51 -27.22 0.53
N ASN A 587 -1.33 -26.62 0.62
CA ASN A 587 -0.84 -25.94 1.83
C ASN A 587 -0.24 -24.57 1.49
N PHE A 588 -0.27 -23.65 2.44
CA PHE A 588 0.52 -22.42 2.40
C PHE A 588 1.97 -22.70 2.78
N HIS A 589 2.89 -21.90 2.27
CA HIS A 589 4.26 -21.85 2.77
C HIS A 589 4.30 -20.81 3.88
N VAL A 590 4.65 -21.25 5.09
CA VAL A 590 4.54 -20.50 6.34
C VAL A 590 5.74 -20.80 7.20
N GLY A 591 6.17 -19.82 8.00
CA GLY A 591 7.28 -19.96 8.93
C GLY A 591 8.65 -19.83 8.26
N ASP A 592 9.70 -19.96 9.07
CA ASP A 592 11.10 -19.87 8.66
C ASP A 592 11.69 -21.20 8.16
N GLY A 593 10.94 -22.31 8.30
CA GLY A 593 11.33 -23.63 7.82
C GLY A 593 11.46 -23.70 6.30
N TYR A 594 10.60 -22.98 5.57
CA TYR A 594 10.64 -22.89 4.12
C TYR A 594 11.82 -22.03 3.66
N GLY A 595 12.75 -22.65 2.95
CA GLY A 595 13.92 -21.99 2.39
C GLY A 595 14.99 -21.63 3.41
N ASN A 596 14.98 -22.27 4.58
CA ASN A 596 16.03 -22.09 5.59
C ASN A 596 17.43 -22.34 4.96
N GLY A 597 18.30 -21.34 5.06
CA GLY A 597 19.64 -21.34 4.45
C GLY A 597 19.69 -21.10 2.94
N VAL A 598 18.54 -20.82 2.31
CA VAL A 598 18.39 -20.51 0.88
C VAL A 598 17.89 -19.08 0.69
N PHE A 599 16.87 -18.69 1.44
CA PHE A 599 16.27 -17.36 1.40
C PHE A 599 16.71 -16.54 2.63
N ASP A 600 16.87 -15.23 2.45
CA ASP A 600 16.96 -14.30 3.56
C ASP A 600 15.73 -13.40 3.58
N LEU A 601 14.88 -13.57 4.59
CA LEU A 601 13.64 -12.80 4.70
C LEU A 601 13.87 -11.32 5.05
N ASP A 602 15.13 -10.90 5.24
CA ASP A 602 15.47 -9.47 5.25
C ASP A 602 15.47 -8.85 3.84
N GLU A 603 15.56 -9.67 2.79
CA GLU A 603 15.67 -9.22 1.40
C GLU A 603 14.52 -9.67 0.49
N VAL A 604 13.83 -10.77 0.84
CA VAL A 604 12.72 -11.35 0.06
C VAL A 604 11.55 -11.78 0.95
N PHE A 605 10.35 -11.89 0.38
CA PHE A 605 9.18 -12.41 1.09
C PHE A 605 8.80 -13.82 0.61
N LEU A 606 8.24 -14.65 1.51
CA LEU A 606 7.83 -16.03 1.22
C LEU A 606 6.38 -16.09 0.75
N GLY A 607 6.15 -16.17 -0.56
CA GLY A 607 4.79 -16.19 -1.13
C GLY A 607 4.54 -17.33 -2.11
N ALA A 608 4.15 -18.50 -1.62
CA ALA A 608 3.79 -19.65 -2.45
C ALA A 608 2.83 -20.62 -1.75
N ILE A 609 2.21 -21.49 -2.55
CA ILE A 609 1.43 -22.63 -2.08
C ILE A 609 1.94 -23.91 -2.73
N THR A 610 1.70 -25.06 -2.10
CA THR A 610 1.88 -26.37 -2.73
C THR A 610 0.54 -27.09 -2.87
N GLN A 611 0.22 -27.57 -4.07
CA GLN A 611 -0.99 -28.32 -4.40
C GLN A 611 -0.67 -29.81 -4.58
N TYR A 612 -1.61 -30.67 -4.19
CA TYR A 612 -1.54 -32.13 -4.29
C TYR A 612 -2.63 -32.63 -5.23
N GLU A 613 -2.29 -32.84 -6.50
CA GLU A 613 -3.26 -33.10 -7.56
C GLU A 613 -3.25 -34.58 -7.95
N PRO A 614 -4.34 -35.34 -7.72
CA PRO A 614 -4.41 -36.73 -8.13
C PRO A 614 -4.68 -36.86 -9.62
N SER A 615 -4.21 -37.95 -10.22
CA SER A 615 -4.48 -38.28 -11.62
C SER A 615 -5.02 -39.70 -11.77
N THR A 616 -5.97 -39.87 -12.68
CA THR A 616 -6.46 -41.20 -13.13
C THR A 616 -5.38 -41.99 -13.87
N SER A 617 -4.28 -41.33 -14.25
CA SER A 617 -3.07 -41.99 -14.76
C SER A 617 -2.15 -42.49 -13.65
N GLN A 618 -2.68 -42.70 -12.43
CA GLN A 618 -2.00 -43.41 -11.34
C GLN A 618 -0.83 -42.66 -10.69
N TYR A 619 -0.91 -41.33 -10.60
CA TYR A 619 0.12 -40.50 -9.97
C TYR A 619 -0.48 -39.39 -9.10
N ILE A 620 0.36 -38.85 -8.21
CA ILE A 620 0.11 -37.60 -7.50
C ILE A 620 1.10 -36.55 -8.02
N THR A 621 0.59 -35.39 -8.43
CA THR A 621 1.41 -34.21 -8.71
C THR A 621 1.59 -33.41 -7.43
N ILE A 622 2.83 -33.08 -7.11
CA ILE A 622 3.16 -32.02 -6.16
C ILE A 622 3.50 -30.78 -6.99
N ARG A 623 2.69 -29.73 -6.86
CA ARG A 623 2.84 -28.49 -7.62
C ARG A 623 3.10 -27.33 -6.67
N THR A 624 4.27 -26.72 -6.73
CA THR A 624 4.54 -25.46 -6.04
C THR A 624 4.18 -24.31 -6.97
N THR A 625 3.27 -23.44 -6.54
CA THR A 625 2.73 -22.32 -7.32
C THR A 625 2.92 -21.02 -6.53
N VAL A 626 3.38 -19.96 -7.19
CA VAL A 626 3.30 -18.59 -6.69
C VAL A 626 1.94 -18.01 -7.11
N PRO A 627 0.99 -17.78 -6.19
CA PRO A 627 -0.33 -17.26 -6.55
C PRO A 627 -0.23 -15.85 -7.10
N GLY A 628 -0.66 -15.63 -8.33
CA GLY A 628 -0.53 -14.32 -8.95
C GLY A 628 -1.04 -14.31 -10.38
N TYR A 629 -0.80 -13.18 -11.04
CA TYR A 629 -1.06 -13.03 -12.47
C TYR A 629 -0.11 -13.91 -13.28
N SER A 630 -0.67 -14.72 -14.17
CA SER A 630 0.03 -15.69 -15.00
C SER A 630 -0.77 -15.91 -16.28
N ARG A 631 -0.34 -15.25 -17.37
CA ARG A 631 -0.89 -15.50 -18.70
C ARG A 631 -0.14 -16.67 -19.32
N GLN A 632 -0.73 -17.87 -19.25
CA GLN A 632 -0.16 -19.18 -19.66
C GLN A 632 0.64 -19.24 -20.99
N TYR A 633 0.46 -18.29 -21.90
CA TYR A 633 1.07 -18.30 -23.24
C TYR A 633 2.10 -17.18 -23.48
N TYR A 634 2.30 -16.27 -22.52
CA TYR A 634 3.18 -15.11 -22.69
C TYR A 634 4.00 -14.91 -21.42
N SER A 635 5.28 -15.30 -21.45
CA SER A 635 6.24 -15.14 -20.34
C SER A 635 6.41 -13.69 -19.89
N SER A 636 6.10 -12.71 -20.76
CA SER A 636 6.12 -11.28 -20.46
C SER A 636 5.12 -10.81 -19.40
N TYR A 637 4.25 -11.70 -18.90
CA TYR A 637 3.21 -11.39 -17.91
C TYR A 637 3.28 -12.26 -16.66
N ALA A 638 4.41 -12.94 -16.44
CA ALA A 638 4.63 -13.77 -15.26
C ALA A 638 5.38 -12.98 -14.18
N PHE A 639 5.15 -13.36 -12.91
CA PHE A 639 5.91 -12.84 -11.77
C PHE A 639 7.43 -13.02 -11.91
N SER A 640 7.82 -14.02 -12.71
CA SER A 640 9.19 -14.47 -12.96
C SER A 640 9.80 -13.93 -14.26
N ASN A 641 9.20 -12.90 -14.85
CA ASN A 641 9.70 -12.29 -16.08
C ASN A 641 11.12 -11.70 -15.91
N GLU A 642 11.94 -11.81 -16.96
CA GLU A 642 13.32 -11.32 -16.99
C GLU A 642 13.62 -10.67 -18.36
N PRO A 643 14.16 -9.44 -18.42
CA PRO A 643 14.49 -8.56 -17.30
C PRO A 643 13.25 -8.15 -16.50
N VAL A 644 13.46 -7.80 -15.23
CA VAL A 644 12.39 -7.35 -14.33
C VAL A 644 11.63 -6.19 -14.97
N ASP A 645 10.31 -6.30 -14.98
CA ASP A 645 9.37 -5.31 -15.50
C ASP A 645 8.15 -5.18 -14.58
N ALA A 646 7.17 -4.39 -15.00
CA ALA A 646 5.94 -4.15 -14.25
C ALA A 646 5.12 -5.41 -13.93
N ASN A 647 5.33 -6.54 -14.63
CA ASN A 647 4.59 -7.79 -14.38
C ASN A 647 5.30 -8.70 -13.38
N SER A 648 6.54 -8.38 -13.03
CA SER A 648 7.40 -9.21 -12.19
C SER A 648 7.08 -9.05 -10.69
N GLN A 649 7.54 -9.99 -9.87
CA GLN A 649 7.61 -9.89 -8.41
C GLN A 649 8.98 -10.42 -7.94
N ALA A 650 10.04 -9.68 -8.27
CA ALA A 650 11.42 -10.13 -8.10
C ALA A 650 11.84 -10.38 -6.64
N ARG A 651 11.15 -9.80 -5.66
CA ARG A 651 11.38 -10.04 -4.22
C ARG A 651 10.58 -11.20 -3.65
N ASN A 652 9.77 -11.89 -4.45
CA ASN A 652 9.23 -13.18 -4.02
C ASN A 652 10.38 -14.20 -3.97
N ALA A 653 10.51 -14.93 -2.87
CA ALA A 653 11.59 -15.90 -2.65
C ALA A 653 11.72 -16.95 -3.77
N TYR A 654 10.63 -17.31 -4.44
CA TYR A 654 10.62 -18.27 -5.54
C TYR A 654 11.01 -17.70 -6.91
N TYR A 655 11.18 -16.38 -7.04
CA TYR A 655 11.56 -15.72 -8.30
C TYR A 655 12.83 -16.34 -8.91
N GLY A 656 13.86 -16.55 -8.09
CA GLY A 656 15.13 -17.11 -8.53
C GLY A 656 15.04 -18.54 -9.11
N TYR A 657 14.09 -19.35 -8.64
CA TYR A 657 13.84 -20.70 -9.16
C TYR A 657 13.03 -20.71 -10.45
N MET A 658 12.18 -19.72 -10.66
CA MET A 658 11.18 -19.72 -11.73
C MET A 658 11.48 -18.71 -12.86
N ARG A 659 12.59 -17.96 -12.79
CA ARG A 659 13.01 -17.00 -13.83
C ARG A 659 13.31 -17.64 -15.19
N GLY A 660 12.96 -16.97 -16.30
CA GLY A 660 13.42 -17.33 -17.66
C GLY A 660 12.35 -17.31 -18.79
N TYR A 661 12.76 -17.65 -20.02
CA TYR A 661 12.00 -17.41 -21.26
C TYR A 661 10.65 -18.16 -21.41
N ASN A 662 10.39 -19.19 -20.61
CA ASN A 662 9.12 -19.96 -20.57
C ASN A 662 8.58 -20.04 -19.13
N SER A 663 8.73 -18.97 -18.37
CA SER A 663 8.49 -18.97 -16.93
C SER A 663 7.01 -19.11 -16.59
N PHE A 664 6.62 -20.29 -16.12
CA PHE A 664 5.35 -20.50 -15.44
C PHE A 664 5.44 -19.95 -14.02
N ASN A 665 4.28 -19.67 -13.42
CA ASN A 665 4.20 -19.34 -12.00
C ASN A 665 4.20 -20.59 -11.10
N TYR A 666 4.65 -21.74 -11.61
CA TYR A 666 4.65 -23.00 -10.88
C TYR A 666 5.75 -23.95 -11.35
N VAL A 667 6.08 -24.91 -10.49
CA VAL A 667 6.93 -26.06 -10.76
C VAL A 667 6.21 -27.33 -10.30
N THR A 668 6.25 -28.38 -11.12
CA THR A 668 5.57 -29.66 -10.86
C THR A 668 6.54 -30.82 -10.79
N ASP A 669 6.25 -31.76 -9.88
CA ASP A 669 6.81 -33.11 -9.85
C ASP A 669 5.69 -34.14 -9.82
N ASN A 670 5.73 -35.10 -10.75
CA ASN A 670 4.71 -36.12 -10.91
C ASN A 670 5.25 -37.44 -10.34
N TYR A 671 4.72 -37.87 -9.20
CA TYR A 671 5.11 -39.12 -8.54
C TYR A 671 4.24 -40.26 -9.05
N TYR A 672 4.78 -41.02 -9.99
CA TYR A 672 4.07 -42.13 -10.62
C TYR A 672 4.16 -43.40 -9.81
N ASN A 673 3.09 -44.20 -9.87
CA ASN A 673 3.15 -45.59 -9.47
C ASN A 673 4.05 -46.37 -10.46
N ASN A 674 5.20 -46.84 -9.99
CA ASN A 674 6.16 -47.59 -10.80
C ASN A 674 5.99 -49.10 -10.71
N ILE A 675 4.91 -49.57 -10.10
CA ILE A 675 4.58 -50.99 -10.03
C ILE A 675 4.25 -51.55 -11.43
N ARG A 676 3.87 -50.70 -12.41
CA ARG A 676 3.55 -51.16 -13.77
C ARG A 676 3.92 -50.20 -14.92
N GLN A 677 4.12 -48.90 -14.69
CA GLN A 677 4.24 -47.93 -15.79
C GLN A 677 5.68 -47.63 -16.23
N ASP A 678 5.95 -47.90 -17.52
CA ASP A 678 7.07 -47.33 -18.28
C ASP A 678 6.63 -45.96 -18.85
N THR A 679 6.85 -44.87 -18.11
CA THR A 679 6.71 -43.52 -18.67
C THR A 679 8.03 -42.75 -18.58
N GLY A 680 8.48 -42.21 -19.71
CA GLY A 680 9.79 -41.57 -19.84
C GLY A 680 9.96 -40.21 -19.11
N ASN A 681 8.89 -39.66 -18.53
CA ASN A 681 8.88 -38.34 -17.87
C ASN A 681 8.42 -38.39 -16.40
N ALA A 682 8.59 -39.53 -15.73
CA ALA A 682 8.10 -39.76 -14.37
C ALA A 682 9.17 -39.56 -13.28
N THR A 683 8.76 -39.01 -12.13
CA THR A 683 9.52 -39.20 -10.89
C THR A 683 9.22 -40.60 -10.38
N THR A 684 10.18 -41.50 -10.55
CA THR A 684 10.07 -42.90 -10.12
C THR A 684 10.46 -43.01 -8.64
N VAL A 685 9.60 -43.66 -7.87
CA VAL A 685 9.83 -43.96 -6.46
C VAL A 685 10.32 -45.41 -6.29
N TYR A 686 11.04 -45.70 -5.22
CA TYR A 686 11.61 -47.04 -5.03
C TYR A 686 10.52 -48.07 -4.66
N TYR A 687 10.52 -49.20 -5.37
CA TYR A 687 9.64 -50.36 -5.14
C TYR A 687 10.41 -51.66 -5.38
N ARG A 688 10.15 -52.67 -4.55
CA ARG A 688 10.68 -54.03 -4.73
C ARG A 688 9.74 -55.05 -4.09
N ASN A 689 9.48 -56.16 -4.77
CA ASN A 689 8.62 -57.23 -4.31
C ASN A 689 9.08 -58.59 -4.85
N SER A 690 9.59 -59.44 -3.98
CA SER A 690 10.09 -60.80 -4.24
C SER A 690 9.09 -61.75 -4.90
N THR A 691 7.78 -61.48 -4.79
CA THR A 691 6.73 -62.28 -5.45
C THR A 691 6.76 -62.09 -6.96
N TYR A 692 7.06 -60.88 -7.41
CA TYR A 692 7.00 -60.44 -8.80
C TYR A 692 8.39 -60.19 -9.41
N ASP A 693 9.36 -59.76 -8.59
CA ASP A 693 10.76 -59.58 -8.95
C ASP A 693 11.50 -60.93 -8.97
N LYS A 694 11.21 -61.72 -10.00
CA LYS A 694 11.79 -63.05 -10.20
C LYS A 694 12.15 -63.28 -11.66
N TYR A 695 13.19 -64.07 -11.89
CA TYR A 695 13.58 -64.53 -13.22
C TYR A 695 13.67 -66.06 -13.23
N ASN A 696 13.02 -66.72 -14.18
CA ASN A 696 12.97 -68.19 -14.28
C ASN A 696 12.57 -68.89 -12.95
N ASN A 697 11.58 -68.34 -12.23
CA ASN A 697 11.12 -68.78 -10.90
C ASN A 697 12.16 -68.65 -9.77
N VAL A 698 13.27 -67.96 -9.99
CA VAL A 698 14.19 -67.54 -8.92
C VAL A 698 13.76 -66.15 -8.47
N SER A 699 13.14 -66.08 -7.30
CA SER A 699 12.74 -64.82 -6.66
C SER A 699 13.92 -64.12 -5.98
N MET A 700 13.85 -62.79 -5.92
CA MET A 700 14.62 -62.02 -4.96
C MET A 700 14.34 -62.49 -3.51
N ASP A 701 15.29 -62.28 -2.62
CA ASP A 701 15.09 -62.51 -1.18
C ASP A 701 13.95 -61.61 -0.66
N SER A 702 13.00 -62.18 0.09
CA SER A 702 11.87 -61.40 0.64
C SER A 702 12.31 -60.34 1.67
N GLY A 703 13.51 -60.46 2.23
CA GLY A 703 14.14 -59.41 3.02
C GLY A 703 14.48 -58.15 2.22
N ALA A 704 14.45 -58.21 0.88
CA ALA A 704 14.63 -57.06 0.00
C ALA A 704 13.30 -56.36 -0.37
N ASP A 705 12.15 -56.87 0.06
CA ASP A 705 10.85 -56.28 -0.22
C ASP A 705 10.73 -54.87 0.36
N TYR A 706 10.16 -53.96 -0.42
CA TYR A 706 9.95 -52.58 -0.02
C TYR A 706 8.54 -52.11 -0.40
N TYR A 707 7.69 -51.99 0.62
CA TYR A 707 6.32 -51.48 0.55
C TYR A 707 6.05 -50.47 1.69
N LYS A 708 7.02 -49.59 1.96
CA LYS A 708 6.91 -48.62 3.04
C LYS A 708 6.47 -47.25 2.51
N PRO A 709 5.77 -46.46 3.33
CA PRO A 709 5.51 -45.05 3.05
C PRO A 709 6.79 -44.30 2.69
N ILE A 710 6.69 -43.49 1.64
CA ILE A 710 7.76 -42.60 1.18
C ILE A 710 7.66 -41.31 1.99
N LYS A 711 8.76 -40.97 2.64
CA LYS A 711 8.92 -39.86 3.57
C LYS A 711 9.97 -38.87 3.04
N THR A 712 10.13 -37.74 3.71
CA THR A 712 11.12 -36.72 3.34
C THR A 712 10.94 -36.28 1.88
N ILE A 713 9.69 -36.00 1.51
CA ILE A 713 9.33 -35.70 0.12
C ILE A 713 9.71 -34.24 -0.17
N PRO A 714 10.55 -33.96 -1.16
CA PRO A 714 10.89 -32.58 -1.50
C PRO A 714 9.65 -31.86 -2.06
N VAL A 715 9.48 -30.59 -1.69
CA VAL A 715 8.41 -29.74 -2.23
C VAL A 715 8.56 -29.53 -3.75
N SER A 716 9.80 -29.61 -4.24
CA SER A 716 10.10 -29.91 -5.63
C SER A 716 11.49 -30.51 -5.82
N GLN A 717 11.62 -31.49 -6.71
CA GLN A 717 12.90 -32.07 -7.16
C GLN A 717 13.61 -31.20 -8.21
N ARG A 718 12.89 -30.26 -8.83
CA ARG A 718 13.40 -29.35 -9.86
C ARG A 718 13.99 -28.06 -9.29
N MET A 719 13.88 -27.84 -7.98
CA MET A 719 14.50 -26.73 -7.26
C MET A 719 15.76 -27.22 -6.55
N ILE A 720 16.92 -26.68 -6.94
CA ILE A 720 18.22 -27.01 -6.33
C ILE A 720 18.93 -25.71 -5.94
N PRO A 721 19.23 -25.48 -4.64
CA PRO A 721 18.88 -26.34 -3.49
C PRO A 721 17.35 -26.49 -3.31
N CYS A 722 16.90 -27.57 -2.67
CA CYS A 722 15.47 -27.76 -2.41
C CYS A 722 15.06 -26.85 -1.23
N PRO A 723 14.04 -26.00 -1.36
CA PRO A 723 13.69 -25.05 -0.30
C PRO A 723 13.00 -25.72 0.89
N TYR A 724 12.34 -26.87 0.72
CA TYR A 724 11.61 -27.51 1.81
C TYR A 724 11.35 -29.00 1.54
N TYR A 725 11.33 -29.79 2.61
CA TYR A 725 10.91 -31.19 2.60
C TYR A 725 9.66 -31.34 3.45
N ILE A 726 8.63 -31.97 2.89
CA ILE A 726 7.35 -32.24 3.56
C ILE A 726 7.61 -33.09 4.82
N PRO A 727 6.99 -32.77 5.97
CA PRO A 727 7.13 -33.56 7.20
C PRO A 727 6.81 -35.04 7.02
N ASP A 728 7.52 -35.89 7.75
CA ASP A 728 7.40 -37.35 7.67
C ASP A 728 6.05 -37.94 8.13
N ASP A 729 5.19 -37.10 8.72
CA ASP A 729 3.80 -37.43 9.03
C ASP A 729 2.89 -37.37 7.79
N PHE A 730 3.38 -36.84 6.68
CA PHE A 730 2.74 -36.86 5.36
C PHE A 730 3.57 -37.69 4.40
N VAL A 731 2.93 -38.63 3.72
CA VAL A 731 3.64 -39.66 2.96
C VAL A 731 2.99 -39.92 1.62
N LEU A 732 3.80 -40.42 0.69
CA LEU A 732 3.33 -41.04 -0.54
C LEU A 732 3.37 -42.56 -0.38
N LEU A 733 2.36 -43.25 -0.89
CA LEU A 733 2.32 -44.71 -0.88
C LEU A 733 1.85 -45.24 -2.23
N GLN A 734 2.62 -46.16 -2.77
CA GLN A 734 2.23 -46.93 -3.96
C GLN A 734 1.33 -48.09 -3.54
N VAL A 735 0.27 -48.33 -4.29
CA VAL A 735 -0.71 -49.37 -3.97
C VAL A 735 -1.04 -50.23 -5.19
N VAL A 736 -1.21 -51.53 -4.95
CA VAL A 736 -1.87 -52.50 -5.85
C VAL A 736 -2.70 -53.43 -4.98
N THR A 737 -3.97 -53.63 -5.32
CA THR A 737 -4.86 -54.51 -4.56
C THR A 737 -5.88 -55.23 -5.45
N THR A 738 -6.33 -56.40 -4.99
CA THR A 738 -7.43 -57.20 -5.55
C THR A 738 -8.60 -57.17 -4.56
N PRO A 739 -9.87 -57.10 -4.99
CA PRO A 739 -10.37 -57.13 -6.36
C PRO A 739 -10.18 -55.82 -7.13
N GLY A 740 -10.14 -55.89 -8.46
CA GLY A 740 -9.85 -54.73 -9.33
C GLY A 740 -10.93 -53.66 -9.39
N LEU A 741 -11.94 -53.73 -8.54
CA LEU A 741 -12.94 -52.67 -8.35
C LEU A 741 -12.75 -51.93 -7.02
N THR A 742 -11.69 -52.22 -6.26
CA THR A 742 -11.38 -51.47 -5.05
C THR A 742 -11.13 -50.00 -5.39
N GLU A 743 -11.85 -49.12 -4.71
CA GLU A 743 -11.69 -47.67 -4.76
C GLU A 743 -10.88 -47.20 -3.55
N PHE A 744 -10.06 -46.16 -3.72
CA PHE A 744 -9.39 -45.46 -2.62
C PHE A 744 -10.00 -44.07 -2.49
N ARG A 745 -10.52 -43.73 -1.31
CA ARG A 745 -11.27 -42.49 -1.07
C ARG A 745 -10.66 -41.67 0.07
N PRO A 746 -10.79 -40.34 0.06
CA PRO A 746 -10.39 -39.53 1.21
C PRO A 746 -11.09 -39.97 2.49
N GLY A 747 -10.33 -40.16 3.57
CA GLY A 747 -10.82 -40.70 4.83
C GLY A 747 -10.63 -42.21 5.01
N ASP A 748 -10.33 -42.97 3.94
CA ASP A 748 -9.93 -44.37 4.08
C ASP A 748 -8.62 -44.47 4.86
N THR A 749 -8.41 -45.58 5.58
CA THR A 749 -7.19 -45.81 6.36
C THR A 749 -6.33 -46.91 5.76
N VAL A 750 -5.01 -46.71 5.80
CA VAL A 750 -4.01 -47.69 5.40
C VAL A 750 -3.15 -48.01 6.62
N THR A 751 -3.14 -49.29 7.00
CA THR A 751 -2.30 -49.80 8.09
C THR A 751 -1.03 -50.41 7.51
N VAL A 752 0.11 -49.79 7.77
CA VAL A 752 1.43 -50.30 7.36
C VAL A 752 2.04 -51.15 8.47
N SER A 753 1.88 -50.71 9.71
CA SER A 753 2.28 -51.45 10.91
C SER A 753 1.39 -51.04 12.09
N GLY A 754 1.52 -51.72 13.25
CA GLY A 754 0.77 -51.37 14.45
C GLY A 754 1.02 -49.94 14.98
N SER A 755 2.11 -49.30 14.56
CA SER A 755 2.48 -47.92 14.94
C SER A 755 2.47 -46.95 13.76
N GLU A 756 2.00 -47.37 12.58
CA GLU A 756 1.94 -46.52 11.40
C GLU A 756 0.62 -46.77 10.66
N ILE A 757 -0.36 -45.93 11.00
CA ILE A 757 -1.66 -45.86 10.35
C ILE A 757 -1.76 -44.49 9.69
N TYR A 758 -2.21 -44.48 8.44
CA TYR A 758 -2.38 -43.25 7.67
C TYR A 758 -3.80 -43.14 7.12
N GLU A 759 -4.32 -41.93 7.06
CA GLU A 759 -5.57 -41.59 6.37
C GLU A 759 -5.26 -41.09 4.96
N VAL A 760 -6.06 -41.53 3.98
CA VAL A 760 -6.00 -41.04 2.61
C VAL A 760 -6.46 -39.59 2.58
N VAL A 761 -5.56 -38.70 2.13
CA VAL A 761 -5.89 -37.31 1.82
C VAL A 761 -6.29 -37.22 0.35
N SER A 762 -5.45 -37.72 -0.55
CA SER A 762 -5.70 -37.70 -2.00
C SER A 762 -5.24 -39.01 -2.65
N ALA A 763 -5.91 -39.44 -3.71
CA ALA A 763 -5.67 -40.74 -4.35
C ALA A 763 -5.67 -40.61 -5.88
N GLY A 764 -4.51 -40.84 -6.50
CA GLY A 764 -4.36 -40.97 -7.95
C GLY A 764 -4.26 -42.43 -8.34
N TYR A 765 -5.35 -43.03 -8.80
CA TYR A 765 -5.41 -44.47 -9.08
C TYR A 765 -6.29 -44.79 -10.30
N ALA A 766 -6.18 -46.03 -10.77
CA ALA A 766 -7.09 -46.60 -11.74
C ALA A 766 -7.55 -47.99 -11.29
N THR A 767 -8.81 -48.31 -11.59
CA THR A 767 -9.41 -49.63 -11.35
C THR A 767 -9.32 -50.49 -12.60
N GLN A 768 -9.60 -51.79 -12.46
CA GLN A 768 -9.66 -52.78 -13.53
C GLN A 768 -8.36 -52.82 -14.35
N GLN A 769 -7.24 -52.77 -13.65
CA GLN A 769 -5.92 -52.88 -14.24
C GLN A 769 -5.51 -54.35 -14.38
N LEU A 770 -4.54 -54.60 -15.26
CA LEU A 770 -3.86 -55.90 -15.34
C LEU A 770 -3.02 -56.04 -14.07
N GLY A 771 -3.32 -57.04 -13.25
CA GLY A 771 -2.56 -57.30 -12.05
C GLY A 771 -1.12 -57.72 -12.35
N LEU A 772 -0.28 -57.65 -11.33
CA LEU A 772 1.09 -58.17 -11.37
C LEU A 772 1.15 -59.70 -11.56
N ASP A 773 0.03 -60.39 -11.34
CA ASP A 773 -0.19 -61.79 -11.66
C ASP A 773 -0.50 -62.03 -13.15
N GLY A 774 -0.59 -60.98 -13.96
CA GLY A 774 -0.89 -61.04 -15.39
C GLY A 774 -2.37 -61.27 -15.71
N VAL A 775 -3.27 -61.13 -14.72
CA VAL A 775 -4.71 -61.31 -14.94
C VAL A 775 -5.38 -59.96 -15.23
N THR A 776 -6.08 -59.87 -16.34
CA THR A 776 -6.72 -58.62 -16.80
C THR A 776 -7.88 -58.22 -15.90
N ASN A 777 -8.04 -56.92 -15.64
CA ASN A 777 -9.15 -56.31 -14.90
C ASN A 777 -9.31 -56.80 -13.44
N ASN A 778 -8.26 -57.32 -12.82
CA ASN A 778 -8.33 -57.92 -11.48
C ASN A 778 -7.73 -57.06 -10.37
N SER A 779 -7.08 -55.94 -10.72
CA SER A 779 -6.34 -55.11 -9.76
C SER A 779 -6.71 -53.63 -9.84
N SER A 780 -6.64 -52.95 -8.70
CA SER A 780 -6.66 -51.49 -8.60
C SER A 780 -5.27 -51.04 -8.16
N GLU A 781 -4.70 -50.06 -8.85
CA GLU A 781 -3.33 -49.60 -8.58
C GLU A 781 -3.18 -48.08 -8.71
N GLY A 782 -2.25 -47.49 -7.95
CA GLY A 782 -2.08 -46.05 -7.91
C GLY A 782 -1.03 -45.53 -6.93
N MET A 783 -1.04 -44.21 -6.76
CA MET A 783 -0.28 -43.45 -5.79
C MET A 783 -1.25 -42.72 -4.84
N LEU A 784 -1.00 -42.83 -3.54
CA LEU A 784 -1.80 -42.18 -2.50
C LEU A 784 -0.95 -41.12 -1.79
N PHE A 785 -1.55 -39.97 -1.50
CA PHE A 785 -1.02 -38.98 -0.56
C PHE A 785 -1.78 -39.13 0.77
N LEU A 786 -1.05 -39.38 1.84
CA LEU A 786 -1.62 -39.79 3.12
C LEU A 786 -1.09 -38.92 4.27
N ALA A 787 -1.89 -38.81 5.34
CA ALA A 787 -1.52 -38.16 6.59
C ALA A 787 -1.58 -39.15 7.75
N ARG A 788 -0.60 -39.13 8.65
CA ARG A 788 -0.48 -40.11 9.73
C ARG A 788 -1.52 -39.89 10.83
N THR A 789 -2.23 -40.94 11.23
CA THR A 789 -3.23 -40.91 12.30
C THR A 789 -2.83 -41.67 13.55
N THR A 790 -1.81 -42.55 13.48
CA THR A 790 -1.28 -43.29 14.63
C THR A 790 0.22 -43.51 14.50
#